data_AF-A0A938SV73-F1
#
_entry.id   AF-A0A938SV73-F1
#
_cell.length_a   1.000
_cell.length_b   1.000
_cell.length_c   1.000
_cell.angle_alpha   90.00
_cell.angle_beta   90.00
_cell.angle_gamma   90.00
#
_symmetry.space_group_name_H-M   'P 1'
#
loop_
_entity.id
_entity.type
_entity.pdbx_description
1 polymer ?
#
loop_
_entity_poly.entity_id
_entity_poly.type
_entity_poly.pdbx_seq_one_letter_code
_entity_poly.pdbx_strand_id
1 'polypeptide(L)'
;MAIGTCGGMCGASMPQLRAMMNGRARMRVSYTRSMLRGGRTSLGSWLRRSAITIVCLVIVWAFLHVAVREWKRAGNSDHRTELVVMHWSGDGGQEEDQIVDSSLRAFEAANPGIRVRRVNPGDAGSYYTKLMTMLAAGEPPDVFYVGNERVPSFADIGLIRPIEPFLRADRAAHDPTAIDLADFYPATVDAFRFDGTTSGQGALYGIPKDFTTVGFYLNLDLFERAGVAVPGNDWSWDEFIAAARTIGRLPDATGSEFVTWAAMLRAYLMTEGIDVKGEGFDDLTITDPRAVAALERLRAWRHDEDNTLTSGKSKIATGSSVFLSGKVGMAGPFGRWVVPSYRKIPPAGTPGGFRWDFRPLPRGAVASNIVLTVSWSIASRSRHPDEAWKLVKWLTDDRSQRELAGLGLAIPTRKAAAMGPEFSDPTQEPANDAGYLLAAEQAKVVEWPVNPQFESLFASTMDAALKTGTISVREAIDTFLRDWRSESQSPLAKADLSPMPWRNLATIGLAATVGFAGWFVWWARRSRATQARRREERAGWLLASPWVVGFLAFMAFPVVMSLLLSLARWKGVSTLEEAEFAGLANYERLLTDDARLRTSLRVTLYYALIAVPLGQAIALGAAMLMNLKVRGIALWRAAWYLPSVLAGVGVSVLWRWVFDPDGGLMNRMLGAVIGSMDAVLSWFGAGPTGLVSPEWFEADAAVWGAPAFAIMSFWFMGGTMMVYLAGLQQVPIDLYEAASIDGAGRLRRFVSVTLPMLSPVILFNVIMAVIGSFQVFTQAFVMTGGDPNNLTRFYVLYLYNQAFEFYEMGYASAMAWLLLAIVLLLTVILMRTSSRFVHHEGAPR
;
A
#
# COMPACT_ATOMS: atom_id res chain seq x y z
N MET A 1 -10.43 -26.21 -78.58
CA MET A 1 -9.61 -25.18 -79.26
C MET A 1 -8.22 -25.28 -78.64
N ALA A 2 -7.16 -25.83 -79.25
CA ALA A 2 -6.60 -25.67 -80.62
C ALA A 2 -6.00 -24.26 -80.80
N ILE A 3 -4.76 -24.00 -81.29
CA ILE A 3 -3.67 -24.76 -81.98
C ILE A 3 -2.30 -24.20 -81.46
N GLY A 4 -1.08 -24.81 -81.51
CA GLY A 4 -0.58 -26.13 -81.95
C GLY A 4 0.94 -26.11 -82.31
N THR A 5 1.44 -27.22 -82.92
CA THR A 5 2.67 -27.38 -83.78
C THR A 5 4.11 -27.00 -83.32
N CYS A 6 4.93 -28.06 -83.15
CA CYS A 6 6.23 -28.37 -83.83
C CYS A 6 7.62 -27.71 -83.50
N GLY A 7 8.62 -28.59 -83.28
CA GLY A 7 10.04 -28.48 -83.72
C GLY A 7 11.10 -27.85 -82.77
N GLY A 8 12.34 -28.36 -82.61
CA GLY A 8 12.94 -29.63 -83.07
C GLY A 8 14.48 -29.76 -82.84
N MET A 9 15.01 -31.00 -82.92
CA MET A 9 16.42 -31.45 -83.13
C MET A 9 17.55 -31.38 -82.04
N CYS A 10 18.20 -32.54 -81.86
CA CYS A 10 19.64 -32.87 -81.61
C CYS A 10 20.45 -32.28 -80.43
N GLY A 11 21.40 -33.00 -79.79
CA GLY A 11 21.73 -34.45 -79.83
C GLY A 11 23.16 -34.81 -79.37
N ALA A 12 23.35 -35.99 -78.75
CA ALA A 12 24.64 -36.68 -78.41
C ALA A 12 25.61 -35.98 -77.41
N SER A 13 26.54 -36.65 -76.69
CA SER A 13 26.76 -38.06 -76.34
C SER A 13 27.66 -38.19 -75.07
N MET A 14 27.80 -39.41 -74.51
CA MET A 14 28.64 -39.75 -73.34
C MET A 14 29.93 -40.48 -73.79
N PRO A 15 31.02 -40.55 -72.97
CA PRO A 15 31.29 -41.84 -72.30
C PRO A 15 31.95 -41.75 -70.90
N GLN A 16 32.27 -42.92 -70.35
CA GLN A 16 32.59 -43.26 -68.95
C GLN A 16 34.09 -43.21 -68.62
N LEU A 17 34.44 -43.16 -67.32
CA LEU A 17 35.25 -44.21 -66.66
C LEU A 17 35.26 -44.14 -65.12
N ARG A 18 35.53 -45.30 -64.51
CA ARG A 18 35.71 -45.62 -63.07
C ARG A 18 37.05 -46.36 -62.92
N ALA A 19 37.67 -46.56 -61.76
CA ALA A 19 37.65 -45.93 -60.44
C ALA A 19 38.74 -46.61 -59.57
N MET A 20 39.18 -46.00 -58.46
CA MET A 20 39.81 -46.75 -57.37
C MET A 20 39.38 -46.23 -55.98
N MET A 21 39.01 -47.21 -55.16
CA MET A 21 38.79 -47.30 -53.71
C MET A 21 39.75 -46.49 -52.82
N ASN A 22 39.48 -46.14 -51.55
CA ASN A 22 38.41 -46.48 -50.58
C ASN A 22 38.30 -45.36 -49.51
N GLY A 23 37.14 -45.11 -48.85
CA GLY A 23 37.10 -44.12 -47.74
C GLY A 23 35.76 -43.59 -47.19
N ARG A 24 34.78 -44.46 -46.89
CA ARG A 24 33.48 -44.21 -46.20
C ARG A 24 33.07 -42.76 -45.83
N ALA A 25 32.19 -42.22 -46.67
CA ALA A 25 31.31 -41.06 -46.53
C ALA A 25 30.86 -40.55 -45.13
N ARG A 26 30.77 -39.21 -45.02
CA ARG A 26 29.61 -38.50 -44.45
C ARG A 26 29.17 -37.39 -45.40
N MET A 27 27.86 -37.30 -45.67
CA MET A 27 27.29 -36.48 -46.75
C MET A 27 27.03 -35.04 -46.28
N ARG A 28 27.49 -34.03 -47.04
CA ARG A 28 27.19 -32.60 -46.80
C ARG A 28 26.31 -32.04 -47.91
N VAL A 29 25.21 -31.41 -47.50
CA VAL A 29 24.27 -30.68 -48.37
C VAL A 29 24.77 -29.25 -48.61
N SER A 30 24.68 -28.74 -49.86
CA SER A 30 24.19 -27.37 -50.20
C SER A 30 24.35 -27.08 -51.72
N TYR A 31 23.70 -26.01 -52.20
CA TYR A 31 23.85 -25.33 -53.51
C TYR A 31 23.36 -26.09 -54.78
N THR A 32 22.50 -25.54 -55.66
CA THR A 32 21.71 -24.29 -55.62
C THR A 32 20.53 -24.27 -56.63
N ARG A 33 19.69 -23.22 -56.52
CA ARG A 33 18.89 -22.53 -57.57
C ARG A 33 17.55 -23.13 -58.05
N SER A 34 16.50 -22.58 -57.44
CA SER A 34 15.34 -21.93 -58.11
C SER A 34 14.54 -22.70 -59.17
N MET A 35 13.33 -23.14 -58.78
CA MET A 35 12.15 -23.05 -59.63
C MET A 35 11.16 -22.03 -59.04
N LEU A 36 10.76 -21.05 -59.85
CA LEU A 36 9.72 -20.06 -59.51
C LEU A 36 8.38 -20.51 -60.10
N ARG A 37 7.41 -20.84 -59.24
CA ARG A 37 5.98 -20.97 -59.61
C ARG A 37 5.09 -20.88 -58.36
N GLY A 38 3.89 -20.31 -58.51
CA GLY A 38 2.80 -20.45 -57.53
C GLY A 38 2.78 -19.43 -56.38
N GLY A 39 2.61 -18.14 -56.69
CA GLY A 39 2.31 -17.13 -55.67
C GLY A 39 0.93 -17.33 -55.02
N ARG A 40 0.89 -17.85 -53.80
CA ARG A 40 -0.26 -17.77 -52.88
C ARG A 40 0.21 -17.32 -51.48
N THR A 41 0.55 -16.04 -51.35
CA THR A 41 0.58 -15.37 -50.04
C THR A 41 -0.82 -15.45 -49.45
N SER A 42 -1.03 -16.29 -48.43
CA SER A 42 -2.36 -16.45 -47.84
C SER A 42 -2.86 -15.12 -47.27
N LEU A 43 -4.17 -14.86 -47.35
CA LEU A 43 -4.76 -13.61 -46.88
C LEU A 43 -4.37 -13.32 -45.43
N GLY A 44 -4.35 -14.35 -44.57
CA GLY A 44 -3.88 -14.25 -43.18
C GLY A 44 -2.40 -13.87 -43.03
N SER A 45 -1.52 -14.22 -43.97
CA SER A 45 -0.11 -13.78 -43.93
C SER A 45 0.06 -12.29 -44.25
N TRP A 46 -0.78 -11.75 -45.15
CA TRP A 46 -0.80 -10.33 -45.49
C TRP A 46 -1.51 -9.52 -44.40
N LEU A 47 -2.66 -9.98 -43.92
CA LEU A 47 -3.38 -9.39 -42.78
C LEU A 47 -2.51 -9.36 -41.51
N ARG A 48 -1.80 -10.44 -41.17
CA ARG A 48 -0.89 -10.46 -40.01
C ARG A 48 0.27 -9.50 -40.14
N ARG A 49 0.86 -9.36 -41.33
CA ARG A 49 1.91 -8.35 -41.59
C ARG A 49 1.36 -6.93 -41.50
N SER A 50 0.19 -6.68 -42.09
CA SER A 50 -0.48 -5.37 -42.05
C SER A 50 -0.87 -4.99 -40.62
N ALA A 51 -1.41 -5.92 -39.83
CA ALA A 51 -1.73 -5.71 -38.42
C ALA A 51 -0.48 -5.41 -37.59
N ILE A 52 0.63 -6.14 -37.78
CA ILE A 52 1.92 -5.82 -37.12
C ILE A 52 2.40 -4.42 -37.52
N THR A 53 2.36 -4.07 -38.82
CA THR A 53 2.76 -2.73 -39.28
C THR A 53 1.88 -1.63 -38.70
N ILE A 54 0.56 -1.83 -38.63
CA ILE A 54 -0.38 -0.89 -38.01
C ILE A 54 -0.10 -0.75 -36.52
N VAL A 55 0.11 -1.84 -35.78
CA VAL A 55 0.48 -1.79 -34.35
C VAL A 55 1.81 -1.06 -34.14
N CYS A 56 2.83 -1.34 -34.96
CA CYS A 56 4.10 -0.61 -34.90
C CYS A 56 3.91 0.89 -35.22
N LEU A 57 3.10 1.25 -36.22
CA LEU A 57 2.79 2.64 -36.55
C LEU A 57 2.00 3.34 -35.44
N VAL A 58 1.04 2.68 -34.81
CA VAL A 58 0.28 3.21 -33.66
C VAL A 58 1.18 3.40 -32.44
N ILE A 59 2.09 2.47 -32.16
CA ILE A 59 3.08 2.60 -31.07
C ILE A 59 4.04 3.77 -31.35
N VAL A 60 4.62 3.84 -32.56
CA VAL A 60 5.53 4.93 -32.95
C VAL A 60 4.80 6.27 -32.95
N TRP A 61 3.56 6.33 -33.46
CA TRP A 61 2.72 7.52 -33.40
C TRP A 61 2.39 7.92 -31.97
N ALA A 62 2.07 6.97 -31.07
CA ALA A 62 1.79 7.28 -29.66
C ALA A 62 3.03 7.86 -28.95
N PHE A 63 4.22 7.27 -29.14
CA PHE A 63 5.46 7.81 -28.59
C PHE A 63 5.80 9.19 -29.19
N LEU A 64 5.66 9.38 -30.50
CA LEU A 64 5.83 10.69 -31.14
C LEU A 64 4.79 11.71 -30.67
N HIS A 65 3.54 11.30 -30.47
CA HIS A 65 2.46 12.19 -30.02
C HIS A 65 2.69 12.62 -28.55
N VAL A 66 3.14 11.72 -27.67
CA VAL A 66 3.57 12.09 -26.30
C VAL A 66 4.79 13.01 -26.36
N ALA A 67 5.84 12.65 -27.09
CA ALA A 67 7.05 13.46 -27.20
C ALA A 67 6.76 14.87 -27.76
N VAL A 68 5.95 14.97 -28.83
CA VAL A 68 5.52 16.25 -29.41
C VAL A 68 4.55 16.99 -28.50
N ARG A 69 3.72 16.31 -27.68
CA ARG A 69 2.86 16.97 -26.68
C ARG A 69 3.68 17.59 -25.55
N GLU A 70 4.67 16.88 -25.01
CA GLU A 70 5.53 17.44 -23.96
C GLU A 70 6.49 18.50 -24.52
N TRP A 71 7.00 18.33 -25.75
CA TRP A 71 7.77 19.39 -26.44
C TRP A 71 6.90 20.64 -26.71
N LYS A 72 5.65 20.45 -27.14
CA LYS A 72 4.70 21.57 -27.29
C LYS A 72 4.33 22.21 -25.96
N ARG A 73 4.26 21.46 -24.84
CA ARG A 73 4.11 22.05 -23.51
C ARG A 73 5.33 22.89 -23.13
N ALA A 74 6.54 22.35 -23.27
CA ALA A 74 7.79 23.06 -23.00
C ALA A 74 8.00 24.30 -23.89
N GLY A 75 7.50 24.27 -25.14
CA GLY A 75 7.54 25.41 -26.07
C GLY A 75 6.35 26.36 -26.00
N ASN A 76 5.25 26.00 -25.31
CA ASN A 76 4.07 26.83 -25.13
C ASN A 76 4.07 27.40 -23.70
N SER A 77 5.06 28.26 -23.44
CA SER A 77 5.23 28.97 -22.18
C SER A 77 4.07 29.93 -21.94
N ASP A 78 3.01 29.44 -21.29
CA ASP A 78 2.05 30.26 -20.55
C ASP A 78 2.87 31.10 -19.56
N HIS A 79 2.93 32.43 -19.70
CA HIS A 79 3.84 33.30 -18.91
C HIS A 79 3.39 33.48 -17.44
N ARG A 80 2.58 32.54 -16.92
CA ARG A 80 2.03 32.54 -15.57
C ARG A 80 2.89 31.70 -14.64
N THR A 81 2.94 32.08 -13.38
CA THR A 81 3.46 31.25 -12.30
C THR A 81 2.56 30.03 -12.12
N GLU A 82 3.03 28.81 -12.42
CA GLU A 82 2.30 27.57 -12.09
C GLU A 82 2.61 27.14 -10.65
N LEU A 83 1.61 27.23 -9.78
CA LEU A 83 1.65 26.65 -8.43
C LEU A 83 1.11 25.22 -8.45
N VAL A 84 1.83 24.31 -7.80
CA VAL A 84 1.38 22.92 -7.62
C VAL A 84 0.72 22.79 -6.25
N VAL A 85 -0.55 22.41 -6.23
CA VAL A 85 -1.35 22.31 -4.99
C VAL A 85 -1.78 20.88 -4.78
N MET A 86 -1.46 20.31 -3.61
CA MET A 86 -1.76 18.91 -3.32
C MET A 86 -2.58 18.74 -2.05
N HIS A 87 -3.71 18.03 -2.15
CA HIS A 87 -4.59 17.74 -1.02
C HIS A 87 -5.25 16.36 -1.18
N TRP A 88 -6.00 15.91 -0.17
CA TRP A 88 -6.90 14.75 -0.25
C TRP A 88 -8.36 15.19 -0.05
N SER A 89 -9.31 14.26 -0.23
CA SER A 89 -10.72 14.46 0.16
C SER A 89 -11.14 13.41 1.19
N GLY A 90 -11.94 13.79 2.18
CA GLY A 90 -12.43 12.90 3.23
C GLY A 90 -13.67 12.08 2.82
N ASP A 91 -14.41 11.58 3.81
CA ASP A 91 -15.72 10.91 3.62
C ASP A 91 -16.80 11.82 3.00
N GLY A 92 -16.52 13.13 2.82
CA GLY A 92 -17.30 14.05 1.99
C GLY A 92 -17.14 13.85 0.47
N GLY A 93 -16.10 13.13 0.03
CA GLY A 93 -15.92 12.69 -1.35
C GLY A 93 -15.94 13.82 -2.40
N GLN A 94 -16.74 13.64 -3.46
CA GLN A 94 -16.76 14.55 -4.61
C GLN A 94 -17.29 15.96 -4.30
N GLU A 95 -17.90 16.19 -3.14
CA GLU A 95 -18.45 17.48 -2.75
C GLU A 95 -17.31 18.42 -2.24
N GLU A 96 -16.38 17.89 -1.44
CA GLU A 96 -15.13 18.57 -1.07
C GLU A 96 -14.23 18.82 -2.31
N ASP A 97 -14.17 17.85 -3.23
CA ASP A 97 -13.46 18.01 -4.50
C ASP A 97 -13.95 19.22 -5.30
N GLN A 98 -15.25 19.48 -5.32
CA GLN A 98 -15.87 20.54 -6.11
C GLN A 98 -15.65 21.93 -5.50
N ILE A 99 -15.69 22.04 -4.17
CA ILE A 99 -15.48 23.32 -3.46
C ILE A 99 -14.00 23.75 -3.50
N VAL A 100 -13.05 22.82 -3.36
CA VAL A 100 -11.64 23.19 -3.55
C VAL A 100 -11.37 23.54 -5.01
N ASP A 101 -11.92 22.80 -5.99
CA ASP A 101 -11.73 23.12 -7.42
C ASP A 101 -12.36 24.46 -7.81
N SER A 102 -13.53 24.81 -7.27
CA SER A 102 -14.19 26.10 -7.54
C SER A 102 -13.45 27.28 -6.89
N SER A 103 -12.98 27.12 -5.64
CA SER A 103 -12.18 28.14 -4.95
C SER A 103 -10.83 28.36 -5.64
N LEU A 104 -10.17 27.31 -6.12
CA LEU A 104 -8.93 27.43 -6.90
C LEU A 104 -9.14 28.14 -8.25
N ARG A 105 -10.24 27.87 -8.98
CA ARG A 105 -10.60 28.63 -10.19
C ARG A 105 -10.92 30.09 -9.91
N ALA A 106 -11.56 30.38 -8.78
CA ALA A 106 -11.83 31.76 -8.34
C ALA A 106 -10.53 32.50 -7.97
N PHE A 107 -9.56 31.81 -7.35
CA PHE A 107 -8.22 32.33 -7.11
C PHE A 107 -7.46 32.62 -8.42
N GLU A 108 -7.48 31.72 -9.40
CA GLU A 108 -6.90 31.98 -10.74
C GLU A 108 -7.56 33.18 -11.44
N ALA A 109 -8.88 33.34 -11.32
CA ALA A 109 -9.60 34.48 -11.89
C ALA A 109 -9.25 35.81 -11.20
N ALA A 110 -9.03 35.80 -9.88
CA ALA A 110 -8.56 36.95 -9.12
C ALA A 110 -7.06 37.26 -9.34
N ASN A 111 -6.26 36.24 -9.67
CA ASN A 111 -4.81 36.32 -9.85
C ASN A 111 -4.41 35.87 -11.27
N PRO A 112 -4.73 36.63 -12.33
CA PRO A 112 -4.52 36.19 -13.72
C PRO A 112 -3.05 36.01 -14.15
N GLY A 113 -2.08 36.35 -13.29
CA GLY A 113 -0.66 36.01 -13.44
C GLY A 113 -0.24 34.66 -12.85
N ILE A 114 -1.14 33.98 -12.14
CA ILE A 114 -0.93 32.68 -11.49
C ILE A 114 -1.81 31.63 -12.17
N ARG A 115 -1.37 30.38 -12.14
CA ARG A 115 -2.09 29.18 -12.57
C ARG A 115 -1.94 28.12 -11.49
N VAL A 116 -2.98 27.33 -11.22
CA VAL A 116 -2.96 26.29 -10.19
C VAL A 116 -3.08 24.89 -10.79
N ARG A 117 -2.05 24.07 -10.63
CA ARG A 117 -2.09 22.64 -10.92
C ARG A 117 -2.46 21.85 -9.67
N ARG A 118 -3.75 21.62 -9.50
CA ARG A 118 -4.33 20.75 -8.47
C ARG A 118 -3.90 19.28 -8.64
N VAL A 119 -3.59 18.61 -7.54
CA VAL A 119 -3.30 17.18 -7.44
C VAL A 119 -4.09 16.60 -6.25
N ASN A 120 -5.05 15.71 -6.53
CA ASN A 120 -5.74 14.92 -5.50
C ASN A 120 -5.63 13.42 -5.81
N PRO A 121 -4.97 12.61 -4.94
CA PRO A 121 -4.93 11.14 -5.07
C PRO A 121 -6.19 10.40 -4.60
N GLY A 122 -7.17 11.08 -4.00
CA GLY A 122 -8.35 10.51 -3.38
C GLY A 122 -8.23 10.52 -1.85
N ASP A 123 -7.70 9.43 -1.29
CA ASP A 123 -7.59 9.20 0.15
C ASP A 123 -6.25 9.65 0.78
N ALA A 124 -6.22 9.75 2.11
CA ALA A 124 -5.06 10.20 2.89
C ALA A 124 -3.82 9.26 2.80
N GLY A 125 -4.00 7.95 2.60
CA GLY A 125 -2.89 6.99 2.48
C GLY A 125 -2.23 7.05 1.10
N SER A 126 -3.04 7.10 0.04
CA SER A 126 -2.59 7.40 -1.32
C SER A 126 -1.95 8.79 -1.41
N TYR A 127 -2.50 9.76 -0.66
CA TYR A 127 -1.97 11.11 -0.54
C TYR A 127 -0.54 11.14 0.00
N TYR A 128 -0.28 10.63 1.21
CA TYR A 128 1.05 10.68 1.80
C TYR A 128 2.07 9.91 0.94
N THR A 129 1.69 8.75 0.39
CA THR A 129 2.52 7.99 -0.56
C THR A 129 2.91 8.83 -1.78
N LYS A 130 1.96 9.55 -2.38
CA LYS A 130 2.18 10.40 -3.55
C LYS A 130 2.99 11.66 -3.21
N LEU A 131 2.79 12.23 -2.01
CA LEU A 131 3.48 13.42 -1.52
C LEU A 131 4.97 13.12 -1.29
N MET A 132 5.29 12.05 -0.57
CA MET A 132 6.69 11.64 -0.35
C MET A 132 7.38 11.28 -1.68
N THR A 133 6.66 10.71 -2.64
CA THR A 133 7.18 10.48 -4.00
C THR A 133 7.55 11.79 -4.72
N MET A 134 6.76 12.86 -4.55
CA MET A 134 7.04 14.16 -5.17
C MET A 134 8.18 14.92 -4.47
N LEU A 135 8.23 14.86 -3.13
CA LEU A 135 9.32 15.41 -2.32
C LEU A 135 10.66 14.74 -2.67
N ALA A 136 10.69 13.40 -2.73
CA ALA A 136 11.88 12.62 -3.12
C ALA A 136 12.32 12.85 -4.57
N ALA A 137 11.39 13.19 -5.46
CA ALA A 137 11.69 13.54 -6.86
C ALA A 137 12.28 14.96 -7.04
N GLY A 138 12.32 15.78 -5.98
CA GLY A 138 12.78 17.17 -6.05
C GLY A 138 11.76 18.14 -6.69
N GLU A 139 10.53 17.70 -6.92
CA GLU A 139 9.41 18.47 -7.48
C GLU A 139 8.23 18.45 -6.50
N PRO A 140 8.37 19.07 -5.30
CA PRO A 140 7.30 19.12 -4.31
C PRO A 140 6.11 19.95 -4.79
N PRO A 141 4.90 19.76 -4.20
CA PRO A 141 3.86 20.77 -4.29
C PRO A 141 4.31 22.06 -3.59
N ASP A 142 3.92 23.23 -4.10
CA ASP A 142 4.20 24.51 -3.46
C ASP A 142 3.36 24.70 -2.19
N VAL A 143 2.10 24.28 -2.23
CA VAL A 143 1.14 24.30 -1.10
C VAL A 143 0.53 22.91 -0.95
N PHE A 144 0.50 22.36 0.26
CA PHE A 144 -0.08 21.04 0.50
C PHE A 144 -0.59 20.81 1.93
N TYR A 145 -1.43 19.79 2.09
CA TYR A 145 -1.96 19.36 3.40
C TYR A 145 -0.90 18.67 4.27
N VAL A 146 -0.81 19.09 5.53
CA VAL A 146 -0.06 18.38 6.59
C VAL A 146 -0.97 18.24 7.80
N GLY A 147 -1.20 17.01 8.27
CA GLY A 147 -1.90 16.74 9.52
C GLY A 147 -1.02 17.04 10.74
N ASN A 148 -1.63 17.41 11.87
CA ASN A 148 -0.91 17.82 13.09
C ASN A 148 0.00 16.72 13.68
N GLU A 149 -0.21 15.46 13.30
CA GLU A 149 0.63 14.30 13.63
C GLU A 149 1.95 14.25 12.85
N ARG A 150 2.03 14.87 11.67
CA ARG A 150 3.24 14.85 10.82
C ARG A 150 4.10 16.10 10.92
N VAL A 151 3.58 17.21 11.49
CA VAL A 151 4.31 18.49 11.63
C VAL A 151 5.71 18.33 12.23
N PRO A 152 5.94 17.63 13.36
CA PRO A 152 7.27 17.48 13.94
C PRO A 152 8.26 16.84 12.95
N SER A 153 7.85 15.74 12.32
CA SER A 153 8.67 15.02 11.34
C SER A 153 8.92 15.85 10.06
N PHE A 154 7.94 16.62 9.57
CA PHE A 154 8.10 17.40 8.34
C PHE A 154 8.94 18.67 8.56
N ALA A 155 8.86 19.27 9.76
CA ALA A 155 9.65 20.42 10.16
C ALA A 155 11.11 20.06 10.46
N ASP A 156 11.37 18.96 11.20
CA ASP A 156 12.72 18.41 11.45
C ASP A 156 13.46 18.05 10.14
N ILE A 157 12.75 17.49 9.17
CA ILE A 157 13.31 17.15 7.85
C ILE A 157 13.44 18.41 6.95
N GLY A 158 12.92 19.56 7.39
CA GLY A 158 12.97 20.81 6.64
C GLY A 158 12.11 20.80 5.38
N LEU A 159 11.08 19.96 5.30
CA LEU A 159 10.18 19.84 4.14
C LEU A 159 9.22 21.04 4.03
N ILE A 160 8.79 21.57 5.17
CA ILE A 160 7.82 22.66 5.31
C ILE A 160 8.45 23.91 5.92
N ARG A 161 7.99 25.08 5.48
CA ARG A 161 8.55 26.41 5.78
C ARG A 161 7.84 27.07 6.97
N PRO A 162 8.55 27.66 7.95
CA PRO A 162 7.93 28.53 8.96
C PRO A 162 7.22 29.73 8.33
N ILE A 163 6.01 30.06 8.78
CA ILE A 163 5.16 31.08 8.16
C ILE A 163 5.10 32.43 8.90
N GLU A 164 5.65 32.55 10.12
CA GLU A 164 5.83 33.86 10.78
C GLU A 164 6.57 34.93 9.94
N PRO A 165 7.50 34.62 9.01
CA PRO A 165 8.04 35.62 8.10
C PRO A 165 6.97 36.30 7.24
N PHE A 166 6.03 35.54 6.67
CA PHE A 166 4.94 36.08 5.84
C PHE A 166 3.93 36.86 6.68
N LEU A 167 3.51 36.32 7.83
CA LEU A 167 2.60 37.01 8.76
C LEU A 167 3.16 38.37 9.24
N ARG A 168 4.48 38.46 9.44
CA ARG A 168 5.15 39.73 9.77
C ARG A 168 5.28 40.67 8.58
N ALA A 169 5.52 40.15 7.37
CA ALA A 169 5.57 40.95 6.15
C ALA A 169 4.21 41.59 5.83
N ASP A 170 3.14 40.80 5.85
CA ASP A 170 1.75 41.27 5.66
C ASP A 170 1.36 42.34 6.67
N ARG A 171 1.66 42.12 7.96
CA ARG A 171 1.39 43.08 9.03
C ARG A 171 2.17 44.38 8.87
N ALA A 172 3.42 44.32 8.41
CA ALA A 172 4.21 45.52 8.11
C ALA A 172 3.69 46.27 6.86
N ALA A 173 3.27 45.52 5.84
CA ALA A 173 2.69 46.06 4.61
C ALA A 173 1.26 46.62 4.79
N HIS A 174 0.61 46.35 5.92
CA HIS A 174 -0.81 46.65 6.17
C HIS A 174 -1.73 46.01 5.11
N ASP A 175 -1.42 44.77 4.70
CA ASP A 175 -2.18 44.02 3.71
C ASP A 175 -3.61 43.74 4.22
N PRO A 176 -4.67 44.17 3.50
CA PRO A 176 -6.06 43.94 3.92
C PRO A 176 -6.48 42.46 3.88
N THR A 177 -5.65 41.58 3.32
CA THR A 177 -5.83 40.11 3.33
C THR A 177 -5.05 39.42 4.46
N ALA A 178 -4.29 40.17 5.28
CA ALA A 178 -3.45 39.61 6.33
C ALA A 178 -4.24 38.70 7.29
N ILE A 179 -3.66 37.53 7.60
CA ILE A 179 -4.22 36.62 8.59
C ILE A 179 -3.90 37.15 9.99
N ASP A 180 -4.93 37.49 10.78
CA ASP A 180 -4.80 37.57 12.23
C ASP A 180 -5.09 36.22 12.86
N LEU A 181 -4.14 35.71 13.63
CA LEU A 181 -4.29 34.45 14.38
C LEU A 181 -5.29 34.61 15.55
N ALA A 182 -5.65 35.84 15.94
CA ALA A 182 -6.72 36.08 16.91
C ALA A 182 -8.11 35.62 16.42
N ASP A 183 -8.35 35.57 15.11
CA ASP A 183 -9.58 35.04 14.51
C ASP A 183 -9.75 33.53 14.72
N PHE A 184 -8.66 32.83 15.06
CA PHE A 184 -8.57 31.38 15.11
C PHE A 184 -8.66 30.85 16.54
N TYR A 185 -9.10 29.60 16.70
CA TYR A 185 -9.01 28.88 17.97
C TYR A 185 -7.53 28.61 18.30
N PRO A 186 -7.01 28.98 19.49
CA PRO A 186 -5.56 28.85 19.76
C PRO A 186 -5.01 27.44 19.52
N ALA A 187 -5.70 26.42 20.03
CA ALA A 187 -5.31 25.02 19.86
C ALA A 187 -5.31 24.52 18.40
N THR A 188 -5.99 25.18 17.46
CA THR A 188 -5.91 24.80 16.02
C THR A 188 -4.70 25.43 15.32
N VAL A 189 -4.22 26.57 15.81
CA VAL A 189 -2.97 27.20 15.36
C VAL A 189 -1.76 26.50 16.00
N ASP A 190 -1.83 26.26 17.30
CA ASP A 190 -0.73 25.68 18.07
C ASP A 190 -0.46 24.21 17.68
N ALA A 191 -1.47 23.50 17.18
CA ALA A 191 -1.31 22.18 16.53
C ALA A 191 -0.34 22.16 15.33
N PHE A 192 -0.04 23.32 14.72
CA PHE A 192 0.92 23.48 13.63
C PHE A 192 2.22 24.18 14.04
N ARG A 193 2.44 24.37 15.34
CA ARG A 193 3.72 24.82 15.89
C ARG A 193 4.65 23.65 16.18
N PHE A 194 5.94 23.85 15.96
CA PHE A 194 7.00 22.92 16.37
C PHE A 194 8.23 23.69 16.88
N ASP A 195 8.82 23.23 17.99
CA ASP A 195 9.91 23.90 18.70
C ASP A 195 11.31 23.29 18.44
N GLY A 196 11.37 22.15 17.76
CA GLY A 196 12.56 21.31 17.61
C GLY A 196 12.44 19.95 18.30
N THR A 197 11.45 19.75 19.16
CA THR A 197 11.24 18.53 19.96
C THR A 197 9.82 17.97 19.90
N THR A 198 8.78 18.80 20.11
CA THR A 198 7.37 18.39 20.04
C THR A 198 6.50 19.42 19.31
N SER A 199 5.32 18.99 18.86
CA SER A 199 4.29 19.92 18.35
C SER A 199 3.55 20.63 19.49
N GLY A 200 3.05 21.85 19.24
CA GLY A 200 2.29 22.65 20.21
C GLY A 200 2.93 24.00 20.55
N GLN A 201 4.25 24.12 20.42
CA GLN A 201 5.02 25.33 20.73
C GLN A 201 6.07 25.62 19.65
N GLY A 202 6.70 26.79 19.68
CA GLY A 202 7.71 27.18 18.69
C GLY A 202 7.14 27.81 17.41
N ALA A 203 7.82 27.59 16.28
CA ALA A 203 7.50 28.23 15.01
C ALA A 203 6.30 27.55 14.33
N LEU A 204 5.44 28.34 13.66
CA LEU A 204 4.24 27.87 12.96
C LEU A 204 4.59 27.47 11.51
N TYR A 205 4.18 26.28 11.08
CA TYR A 205 4.55 25.73 9.76
C TYR A 205 3.40 25.68 8.73
N GLY A 206 2.17 25.99 9.15
CA GLY A 206 1.00 26.07 8.26
C GLY A 206 -0.19 26.77 8.93
N ILE A 207 -1.21 27.12 8.14
CA ILE A 207 -2.49 27.66 8.65
C ILE A 207 -3.53 26.52 8.65
N PRO A 208 -4.28 26.29 9.74
CA PRO A 208 -5.28 25.23 9.80
C PRO A 208 -6.42 25.48 8.79
N LYS A 209 -6.66 24.50 7.90
CA LYS A 209 -7.69 24.49 6.84
C LYS A 209 -9.09 24.32 7.44
N ASP A 210 -9.23 23.35 8.33
CA ASP A 210 -10.41 23.12 9.17
C ASP A 210 -9.97 22.44 10.48
N PHE A 211 -10.90 22.18 11.39
CA PHE A 211 -10.65 21.30 12.52
C PHE A 211 -11.90 20.53 12.94
N THR A 212 -11.74 19.59 13.86
CA THR A 212 -12.84 18.97 14.59
C THR A 212 -12.42 18.62 16.01
N THR A 213 -13.37 18.72 16.91
CA THR A 213 -13.38 18.04 18.21
C THR A 213 -13.93 16.61 18.04
N VAL A 214 -13.84 15.79 19.08
CA VAL A 214 -14.29 14.39 19.05
C VAL A 214 -15.42 14.12 20.04
N GLY A 215 -16.27 13.16 19.70
CA GLY A 215 -17.41 12.74 20.52
C GLY A 215 -18.16 11.56 19.91
N PHE A 216 -19.37 11.31 20.38
CA PHE A 216 -20.21 10.18 19.97
C PHE A 216 -21.44 10.65 19.18
N TYR A 217 -21.78 9.89 18.15
CA TYR A 217 -23.04 9.98 17.42
C TYR A 217 -24.04 9.01 18.05
N LEU A 218 -25.23 9.51 18.40
CA LEU A 218 -26.26 8.80 19.14
C LEU A 218 -27.41 8.45 18.20
N ASN A 219 -27.85 7.18 18.20
CA ASN A 219 -29.07 6.74 17.53
C ASN A 219 -30.26 6.99 18.47
N LEU A 220 -30.99 8.08 18.24
CA LEU A 220 -32.03 8.55 19.16
C LEU A 220 -33.20 7.56 19.27
N ASP A 221 -33.48 6.81 18.21
CA ASP A 221 -34.53 5.79 18.20
C ASP A 221 -34.14 4.57 19.05
N LEU A 222 -32.86 4.24 19.18
CA LEU A 222 -32.37 3.23 20.13
C LEU A 222 -32.40 3.73 21.59
N PHE A 223 -32.09 4.99 21.86
CA PHE A 223 -32.26 5.60 23.18
C PHE A 223 -33.73 5.55 23.63
N GLU A 224 -34.66 5.97 22.76
CA GLU A 224 -36.10 5.94 23.03
C GLU A 224 -36.62 4.51 23.24
N ARG A 225 -36.23 3.55 22.38
CA ARG A 225 -36.55 2.12 22.54
C ARG A 225 -36.02 1.51 23.85
N ALA A 226 -34.87 1.99 24.35
CA ALA A 226 -34.26 1.52 25.59
C ALA A 226 -34.82 2.22 26.84
N GLY A 227 -35.66 3.25 26.69
CA GLY A 227 -36.11 4.09 27.80
C GLY A 227 -35.00 4.94 28.43
N VAL A 228 -33.92 5.20 27.68
CA VAL A 228 -32.75 5.96 28.15
C VAL A 228 -32.90 7.42 27.74
N ALA A 229 -32.77 8.34 28.71
CA ALA A 229 -32.75 9.77 28.42
C ALA A 229 -31.52 10.13 27.57
N VAL A 230 -31.72 10.95 26.54
CA VAL A 230 -30.61 11.45 25.70
C VAL A 230 -29.76 12.41 26.55
N PRO A 231 -28.44 12.20 26.69
CA PRO A 231 -27.57 12.99 27.56
C PRO A 231 -27.40 14.44 27.09
N GLY A 232 -26.90 15.29 27.98
CA GLY A 232 -26.47 16.66 27.67
C GLY A 232 -25.04 16.74 27.15
N ASN A 233 -24.51 17.95 26.96
CA ASN A 233 -23.14 18.17 26.47
C ASN A 233 -22.04 18.00 27.54
N ASP A 234 -22.40 18.00 28.83
CA ASP A 234 -21.49 17.79 29.98
C ASP A 234 -21.72 16.42 30.66
N TRP A 235 -21.99 15.39 29.85
CA TRP A 235 -22.21 14.01 30.29
C TRP A 235 -20.92 13.28 30.68
N SER A 236 -21.01 12.29 31.58
CA SER A 236 -19.89 11.52 32.10
C SER A 236 -19.70 10.14 31.45
N TRP A 237 -18.54 9.53 31.67
CA TRP A 237 -18.30 8.13 31.31
C TRP A 237 -19.26 7.14 32.01
N ASP A 238 -19.79 7.48 33.19
CA ASP A 238 -20.78 6.65 33.89
C ASP A 238 -22.16 6.71 33.18
N GLU A 239 -22.56 7.88 32.69
CA GLU A 239 -23.77 8.05 31.90
C GLU A 239 -23.65 7.35 30.53
N PHE A 240 -22.49 7.48 29.87
CA PHE A 240 -22.15 6.76 28.64
C PHE A 240 -22.29 5.24 28.83
N ILE A 241 -21.64 4.65 29.84
CA ILE A 241 -21.66 3.20 30.01
C ILE A 241 -23.03 2.70 30.52
N ALA A 242 -23.77 3.50 31.30
CA ALA A 242 -25.14 3.17 31.69
C ALA A 242 -26.08 3.14 30.48
N ALA A 243 -25.97 4.10 29.56
CA ALA A 243 -26.70 4.11 28.30
C ALA A 243 -26.31 2.90 27.42
N ALA A 244 -25.01 2.65 27.23
CA ALA A 244 -24.51 1.54 26.42
C ALA A 244 -25.00 0.17 26.93
N ARG A 245 -24.85 -0.11 28.24
CA ARG A 245 -25.34 -1.34 28.89
C ARG A 245 -26.86 -1.52 28.80
N THR A 246 -27.62 -0.43 28.71
CA THR A 246 -29.09 -0.49 28.66
C THR A 246 -29.57 -0.70 27.22
N ILE A 247 -28.93 -0.05 26.24
CA ILE A 247 -29.21 -0.27 24.81
C ILE A 247 -28.75 -1.66 24.36
N GLY A 248 -27.61 -2.16 24.84
CA GLY A 248 -27.09 -3.51 24.53
C GLY A 248 -27.96 -4.67 25.04
N ARG A 249 -28.96 -4.40 25.88
CA ARG A 249 -29.99 -5.38 26.29
C ARG A 249 -31.18 -5.46 25.34
N LEU A 250 -31.31 -4.54 24.38
CA LEU A 250 -32.34 -4.62 23.35
C LEU A 250 -32.01 -5.77 22.37
N PRO A 251 -33.02 -6.48 21.85
CA PRO A 251 -32.80 -7.40 20.74
C PRO A 251 -32.29 -6.63 19.51
N ASP A 252 -31.37 -7.28 18.79
CA ASP A 252 -30.74 -6.77 17.56
C ASP A 252 -29.97 -5.45 17.68
N ALA A 253 -29.50 -5.08 18.88
CA ALA A 253 -28.73 -3.85 19.11
C ALA A 253 -27.43 -4.05 19.92
N THR A 254 -26.55 -3.07 19.85
CA THR A 254 -25.30 -2.97 20.61
C THR A 254 -25.19 -1.58 21.22
N GLY A 255 -24.65 -1.47 22.45
CA GLY A 255 -24.57 -0.23 23.21
C GLY A 255 -23.77 0.87 22.51
N SER A 256 -22.48 0.64 22.27
CA SER A 256 -21.63 1.59 21.53
C SER A 256 -20.52 0.91 20.71
N GLU A 257 -20.03 1.59 19.67
CA GLU A 257 -18.65 1.40 19.19
C GLU A 257 -17.71 2.32 20.01
N PHE A 258 -16.44 1.92 20.19
CA PHE A 258 -15.39 2.77 20.78
C PHE A 258 -14.11 2.72 19.93
N VAL A 259 -13.86 3.75 19.14
CA VAL A 259 -12.68 3.80 18.24
C VAL A 259 -11.37 3.93 19.02
N THR A 260 -10.47 2.99 18.77
CA THR A 260 -9.19 2.76 19.48
C THR A 260 -7.97 3.39 18.79
N TRP A 261 -8.15 4.38 17.90
CA TRP A 261 -7.02 5.08 17.27
C TRP A 261 -6.14 5.77 18.32
N ALA A 262 -4.85 5.95 18.03
CA ALA A 262 -3.88 6.55 18.96
C ALA A 262 -4.34 7.90 19.54
N ALA A 263 -4.86 8.81 18.71
CA ALA A 263 -5.41 10.08 19.16
C ALA A 263 -6.68 9.93 20.04
N MET A 264 -7.53 8.93 19.77
CA MET A 264 -8.75 8.67 20.55
C MET A 264 -8.46 8.09 21.93
N LEU A 265 -7.50 7.17 22.02
CA LEU A 265 -7.05 6.62 23.30
C LEU A 265 -6.37 7.70 24.16
N ARG A 266 -5.63 8.63 23.55
CA ARG A 266 -5.07 9.79 24.25
C ARG A 266 -6.16 10.77 24.68
N ALA A 267 -7.15 11.06 23.84
CA ALA A 267 -8.32 11.87 24.23
C ALA A 267 -9.07 11.27 25.44
N TYR A 268 -9.27 9.95 25.45
CA TYR A 268 -9.86 9.21 26.57
C TYR A 268 -9.05 9.36 27.86
N LEU A 269 -7.73 9.08 27.82
CA LEU A 269 -6.84 9.27 28.96
C LEU A 269 -6.80 10.73 29.46
N MET A 270 -6.88 11.71 28.56
CA MET A 270 -6.90 13.14 28.91
C MET A 270 -8.16 13.53 29.70
N THR A 271 -9.28 12.81 29.57
CA THR A 271 -10.47 13.00 30.44
C THR A 271 -10.28 12.44 31.85
N GLU A 272 -9.31 11.57 32.08
CA GLU A 272 -8.89 11.13 33.42
C GLU A 272 -7.69 11.95 33.96
N GLY A 273 -7.29 12.99 33.23
CA GLY A 273 -6.23 13.92 33.61
C GLY A 273 -4.82 13.38 33.39
N ILE A 274 -4.61 12.59 32.33
CA ILE A 274 -3.34 11.88 32.03
C ILE A 274 -3.11 11.86 30.52
N ASP A 275 -1.86 11.78 30.06
CA ASP A 275 -1.52 11.41 28.68
C ASP A 275 -0.51 10.25 28.69
N VAL A 276 -0.20 9.71 27.52
CA VAL A 276 0.82 8.65 27.33
C VAL A 276 2.23 9.15 27.66
N LYS A 277 2.47 10.47 27.52
CA LYS A 277 3.71 11.17 27.90
C LYS A 277 3.56 11.97 29.21
N GLY A 278 4.65 12.09 29.96
CA GLY A 278 4.83 13.07 31.02
C GLY A 278 5.33 14.40 30.44
N GLU A 279 6.48 14.89 30.90
CA GLU A 279 7.08 16.13 30.38
C GLU A 279 7.48 16.02 28.90
N GLY A 280 7.93 14.84 28.44
CA GLY A 280 8.31 14.58 27.05
C GLY A 280 8.34 13.09 26.71
N PHE A 281 8.69 12.74 25.48
CA PHE A 281 8.54 11.36 24.97
C PHE A 281 9.61 10.35 25.44
N ASP A 282 10.63 10.77 26.18
CA ASP A 282 11.52 9.87 26.94
C ASP A 282 10.92 9.46 28.30
N ASP A 283 9.92 10.19 28.82
CA ASP A 283 9.20 9.92 30.08
C ASP A 283 7.72 9.59 29.79
N LEU A 284 7.36 8.30 29.84
CA LEU A 284 6.03 7.82 29.43
C LEU A 284 5.18 7.40 30.64
N THR A 285 4.19 8.23 30.96
CA THR A 285 3.23 8.10 32.06
C THR A 285 2.12 7.07 31.84
N ILE A 286 2.10 6.36 30.71
CA ILE A 286 1.16 5.26 30.44
C ILE A 286 1.14 4.16 31.51
N THR A 287 2.21 4.04 32.32
CA THR A 287 2.28 3.13 33.47
C THR A 287 1.61 3.64 34.75
N ASP A 288 1.08 4.87 34.77
CA ASP A 288 0.30 5.40 35.91
C ASP A 288 -0.86 4.43 36.22
N PRO A 289 -1.06 4.00 37.48
CA PRO A 289 -2.14 3.08 37.85
C PRO A 289 -3.53 3.53 37.37
N ARG A 290 -3.79 4.83 37.26
CA ARG A 290 -5.03 5.41 36.72
C ARG A 290 -5.15 5.22 35.21
N ALA A 291 -4.06 5.39 34.46
CA ALA A 291 -4.04 5.16 33.01
C ALA A 291 -4.23 3.67 32.70
N VAL A 292 -3.54 2.79 33.42
CA VAL A 292 -3.74 1.34 33.34
C VAL A 292 -5.19 0.97 33.69
N ALA A 293 -5.75 1.52 34.77
CA ALA A 293 -7.14 1.26 35.16
C ALA A 293 -8.17 1.76 34.13
N ALA A 294 -7.94 2.91 33.49
CA ALA A 294 -8.81 3.41 32.42
C ALA A 294 -8.77 2.49 31.19
N LEU A 295 -7.59 2.03 30.78
CA LEU A 295 -7.41 1.11 29.65
C LEU A 295 -7.99 -0.29 29.93
N GLU A 296 -7.79 -0.84 31.13
CA GLU A 296 -8.42 -2.10 31.55
C GLU A 296 -9.95 -1.97 31.67
N ARG A 297 -10.47 -0.83 32.14
CA ARG A 297 -11.92 -0.51 32.15
C ARG A 297 -12.49 -0.53 30.73
N LEU A 298 -11.83 0.10 29.76
CA LEU A 298 -12.22 0.09 28.35
C LEU A 298 -12.14 -1.32 27.73
N ARG A 299 -11.13 -2.11 28.09
CA ARG A 299 -10.99 -3.51 27.67
C ARG A 299 -12.11 -4.39 28.25
N ALA A 300 -12.46 -4.21 29.52
CA ALA A 300 -13.58 -4.91 30.15
C ALA A 300 -14.93 -4.58 29.49
N TRP A 301 -15.20 -3.30 29.22
CA TRP A 301 -16.43 -2.85 28.52
C TRP A 301 -16.64 -3.49 27.14
N ARG A 302 -15.57 -3.96 26.47
CA ARG A 302 -15.64 -4.63 25.16
C ARG A 302 -15.61 -6.16 25.23
N HIS A 303 -14.89 -6.75 26.18
CA HIS A 303 -14.60 -8.18 26.19
C HIS A 303 -15.19 -8.97 27.36
N ASP A 304 -15.61 -8.30 28.42
CA ASP A 304 -16.21 -8.92 29.62
C ASP A 304 -17.72 -8.62 29.76
N GLU A 305 -18.29 -7.77 28.89
CA GLU A 305 -19.69 -7.31 28.95
C GLU A 305 -20.42 -7.50 27.62
N ASP A 306 -21.39 -8.42 27.59
CA ASP A 306 -22.19 -8.74 26.40
C ASP A 306 -22.87 -7.49 25.80
N ASN A 307 -22.70 -7.29 24.48
CA ASN A 307 -23.29 -6.23 23.66
C ASN A 307 -23.13 -4.79 24.18
N THR A 308 -22.27 -4.55 25.18
CA THR A 308 -22.11 -3.22 25.78
C THR A 308 -21.26 -2.32 24.90
N LEU A 309 -20.10 -2.81 24.45
CA LEU A 309 -19.45 -2.33 23.24
C LEU A 309 -19.54 -3.37 22.10
N THR A 310 -19.32 -2.94 20.87
CA THR A 310 -19.15 -3.83 19.71
C THR A 310 -18.00 -4.82 19.97
N SER A 311 -18.20 -6.11 19.68
CA SER A 311 -17.08 -7.05 19.68
C SER A 311 -16.08 -6.64 18.60
N GLY A 312 -14.79 -6.54 18.92
CA GLY A 312 -13.76 -6.05 18.00
C GLY A 312 -13.33 -7.05 16.92
N LYS A 313 -14.24 -7.95 16.53
CA LYS A 313 -13.98 -9.17 15.76
C LYS A 313 -13.77 -8.90 14.28
N SER A 314 -14.67 -8.18 13.60
CA SER A 314 -14.44 -7.74 12.22
C SER A 314 -13.65 -6.43 12.14
N LYS A 315 -12.55 -6.42 11.36
CA LYS A 315 -11.90 -5.17 10.91
C LYS A 315 -12.58 -4.48 9.73
N ILE A 316 -13.66 -5.05 9.18
CA ILE A 316 -14.21 -4.64 7.89
C ILE A 316 -15.30 -3.58 8.06
N ALA A 317 -16.17 -3.74 9.05
CA ALA A 317 -17.06 -2.69 9.51
C ALA A 317 -16.38 -1.95 10.69
N THR A 318 -15.55 -0.97 10.39
CA THR A 318 -14.79 -0.21 11.40
C THR A 318 -15.26 1.24 11.54
N GLY A 319 -15.16 1.76 12.77
CA GLY A 319 -15.32 3.18 13.10
C GLY A 319 -16.68 3.76 12.72
N SER A 320 -16.69 4.69 11.78
CA SER A 320 -17.90 5.40 11.34
C SER A 320 -18.94 4.50 10.69
N SER A 321 -18.51 3.41 10.05
CA SER A 321 -19.38 2.57 9.20
C SER A 321 -20.41 1.74 9.98
N VAL A 322 -20.12 1.34 11.23
CA VAL A 322 -21.05 0.48 12.01
C VAL A 322 -22.33 1.20 12.40
N PHE A 323 -22.29 2.52 12.57
CA PHE A 323 -23.46 3.34 12.92
C PHE A 323 -24.55 3.29 11.84
N LEU A 324 -24.14 3.27 10.56
CA LEU A 324 -25.02 3.19 9.39
C LEU A 324 -25.89 1.92 9.36
N SER A 325 -25.60 0.92 10.19
CA SER A 325 -26.45 -0.28 10.35
C SER A 325 -27.78 0.00 11.06
N GLY A 326 -27.90 1.12 11.79
CA GLY A 326 -29.03 1.40 12.68
C GLY A 326 -29.10 0.50 13.92
N LYS A 327 -28.12 -0.40 14.13
CA LYS A 327 -28.08 -1.35 15.27
C LYS A 327 -27.22 -0.90 16.44
N VAL A 328 -26.36 0.11 16.26
CA VAL A 328 -25.46 0.59 17.33
C VAL A 328 -26.04 1.85 17.96
N GLY A 329 -26.18 1.87 19.29
CA GLY A 329 -26.75 2.98 20.05
C GLY A 329 -25.91 4.25 20.01
N MET A 330 -24.58 4.08 20.08
CA MET A 330 -23.59 5.15 20.04
C MET A 330 -22.40 4.76 19.14
N ALA A 331 -21.81 5.71 18.42
CA ALA A 331 -20.56 5.48 17.70
C ALA A 331 -19.61 6.65 17.88
N GLY A 332 -18.40 6.37 18.37
CA GLY A 332 -17.39 7.36 18.73
C GLY A 332 -16.18 6.69 19.36
N PRO A 333 -15.28 7.44 20.02
CA PRO A 333 -15.12 8.86 19.79
C PRO A 333 -14.53 9.09 18.39
N PHE A 334 -15.11 9.99 17.61
CA PHE A 334 -14.51 10.51 16.37
C PHE A 334 -15.10 11.90 16.03
N GLY A 335 -14.55 12.53 15.00
CA GLY A 335 -14.88 13.90 14.60
C GLY A 335 -15.88 14.02 13.45
N ARG A 336 -16.12 15.27 13.04
CA ARG A 336 -17.22 15.69 12.15
C ARG A 336 -17.15 15.15 10.72
N TRP A 337 -16.02 14.61 10.26
CA TRP A 337 -15.82 14.16 8.87
C TRP A 337 -16.84 13.12 8.37
N VAL A 338 -17.52 12.42 9.28
CA VAL A 338 -18.57 11.43 8.98
C VAL A 338 -19.93 12.05 8.62
N VAL A 339 -20.18 13.31 9.01
CA VAL A 339 -21.51 13.95 8.92
C VAL A 339 -22.06 14.00 7.49
N PRO A 340 -21.27 14.31 6.44
CA PRO A 340 -21.74 14.22 5.05
C PRO A 340 -22.14 12.81 4.58
N SER A 341 -21.74 11.76 5.30
CA SER A 341 -22.21 10.38 5.11
C SER A 341 -23.38 10.01 6.02
N TYR A 342 -23.46 10.55 7.23
CA TYR A 342 -24.60 10.32 8.14
C TYR A 342 -25.86 11.12 7.73
N ARG A 343 -25.71 12.28 7.08
CA ARG A 343 -26.80 13.00 6.39
C ARG A 343 -27.44 12.23 5.22
N LYS A 344 -26.89 11.06 4.88
CA LYS A 344 -27.42 10.12 3.86
C LYS A 344 -28.17 8.93 4.49
N ILE A 345 -28.28 8.88 5.83
CA ILE A 345 -29.21 7.98 6.55
C ILE A 345 -30.65 8.37 6.18
N PRO A 346 -31.52 7.43 5.78
CA PRO A 346 -32.90 7.76 5.42
C PRO A 346 -33.72 8.33 6.61
N PRO A 347 -34.78 9.12 6.36
CA PRO A 347 -35.64 9.62 7.43
C PRO A 347 -36.26 8.49 8.27
N ALA A 348 -36.38 8.70 9.58
CA ALA A 348 -36.98 7.72 10.49
C ALA A 348 -38.40 7.31 10.04
N GLY A 349 -38.68 6.01 10.15
CA GLY A 349 -39.90 5.40 9.61
C GLY A 349 -39.81 4.95 8.14
N THR A 350 -38.72 5.26 7.43
CA THR A 350 -38.40 4.65 6.13
C THR A 350 -37.47 3.44 6.29
N PRO A 351 -37.38 2.51 5.32
CA PRO A 351 -36.55 1.30 5.45
C PRO A 351 -35.06 1.63 5.65
N GLY A 352 -34.52 1.30 6.82
CA GLY A 352 -33.13 1.59 7.21
C GLY A 352 -32.89 3.01 7.74
N GLY A 353 -33.95 3.84 7.88
CA GLY A 353 -33.86 5.19 8.40
C GLY A 353 -34.08 5.29 9.91
N PHE A 354 -33.31 6.17 10.57
CA PHE A 354 -33.37 6.43 12.01
C PHE A 354 -32.88 7.86 12.34
N ARG A 355 -33.36 8.44 13.44
CA ARG A 355 -32.90 9.74 13.95
C ARG A 355 -31.54 9.62 14.62
N TRP A 356 -30.67 10.61 14.40
CA TRP A 356 -29.36 10.68 15.04
C TRP A 356 -28.95 12.11 15.41
N ASP A 357 -28.03 12.24 16.36
CA ASP A 357 -27.46 13.52 16.81
C ASP A 357 -26.04 13.31 17.37
N PHE A 358 -25.29 14.38 17.65
CA PHE A 358 -23.91 14.32 18.17
C PHE A 358 -23.81 14.77 19.63
N ARG A 359 -22.92 14.17 20.43
CA ARG A 359 -22.52 14.65 21.76
C ARG A 359 -21.00 14.69 21.89
N PRO A 360 -20.41 15.68 22.61
CA PRO A 360 -18.98 15.73 22.92
C PRO A 360 -18.44 14.45 23.58
N LEU A 361 -17.12 14.33 23.64
CA LEU A 361 -16.46 13.30 24.46
C LEU A 361 -16.94 13.40 25.93
N PRO A 362 -17.40 12.30 26.56
CA PRO A 362 -17.80 12.31 27.96
C PRO A 362 -16.64 12.68 28.90
N ARG A 363 -16.93 13.35 30.02
CA ARG A 363 -15.93 13.68 31.03
C ARG A 363 -15.64 12.51 31.98
N GLY A 364 -14.37 12.40 32.38
CA GLY A 364 -13.90 11.56 33.49
C GLY A 364 -13.62 12.41 34.72
N ALA A 365 -12.47 12.20 35.36
CA ALA A 365 -11.97 13.07 36.43
C ALA A 365 -11.84 14.56 36.03
N VAL A 366 -11.66 14.86 34.74
CA VAL A 366 -11.66 16.22 34.18
C VAL A 366 -12.43 16.27 32.85
N ALA A 367 -12.97 17.45 32.52
CA ALA A 367 -13.45 17.75 31.18
C ALA A 367 -12.26 18.07 30.27
N SER A 368 -12.20 17.43 29.09
CA SER A 368 -11.12 17.60 28.11
C SER A 368 -11.58 17.11 26.74
N ASN A 369 -11.14 17.77 25.67
CA ASN A 369 -11.28 17.26 24.31
C ASN A 369 -9.93 17.36 23.57
N ILE A 370 -9.89 16.99 22.30
CA ILE A 370 -8.70 17.14 21.43
C ILE A 370 -9.06 17.89 20.16
N VAL A 371 -8.06 18.58 19.59
CA VAL A 371 -8.14 19.10 18.22
C VAL A 371 -7.57 18.04 17.26
N LEU A 372 -8.34 17.68 16.24
CA LEU A 372 -7.83 17.07 15.00
C LEU A 372 -7.98 18.07 13.86
N THR A 373 -6.92 18.28 13.09
CA THR A 373 -6.86 19.36 12.10
C THR A 373 -5.80 19.09 11.03
N VAL A 374 -5.96 19.70 9.86
CA VAL A 374 -5.01 19.67 8.74
C VAL A 374 -4.66 21.10 8.37
N SER A 375 -3.40 21.39 8.08
CA SER A 375 -2.98 22.73 7.63
C SER A 375 -2.71 22.80 6.14
N TRP A 376 -2.91 23.98 5.57
CA TRP A 376 -2.19 24.38 4.37
C TRP A 376 -0.77 24.79 4.76
N SER A 377 0.20 23.96 4.41
CA SER A 377 1.65 24.18 4.60
C SER A 377 2.33 24.55 3.27
N ILE A 378 3.43 25.31 3.33
CA ILE A 378 4.24 25.70 2.16
C ILE A 378 5.54 24.89 2.13
N ALA A 379 5.92 24.37 0.96
CA ALA A 379 7.20 23.68 0.80
C ALA A 379 8.40 24.61 1.04
N SER A 380 9.38 24.16 1.82
CA SER A 380 10.67 24.85 1.99
C SER A 380 11.38 25.10 0.65
N ARG A 381 11.22 24.16 -0.29
CA ARG A 381 11.81 24.15 -1.64
C ARG A 381 10.82 24.63 -2.73
N SER A 382 9.70 25.28 -2.38
CA SER A 382 8.84 25.95 -3.36
C SER A 382 9.63 26.97 -4.17
N ARG A 383 9.34 27.08 -5.48
CA ARG A 383 9.95 28.10 -6.36
C ARG A 383 9.23 29.45 -6.31
N HIS A 384 8.02 29.46 -5.73
CA HIS A 384 7.07 30.58 -5.76
C HIS A 384 6.42 30.80 -4.39
N PRO A 385 7.23 31.04 -3.32
CA PRO A 385 6.74 31.06 -1.93
C PRO A 385 5.76 32.19 -1.65
N ASP A 386 5.89 33.34 -2.32
CA ASP A 386 5.01 34.50 -2.10
C ASP A 386 3.66 34.32 -2.81
N GLU A 387 3.64 33.71 -4.00
CA GLU A 387 2.41 33.26 -4.65
C GLU A 387 1.73 32.11 -3.90
N ALA A 388 2.52 31.17 -3.36
CA ALA A 388 2.02 30.12 -2.47
C ALA A 388 1.36 30.72 -1.21
N TRP A 389 1.96 31.75 -0.60
CA TRP A 389 1.36 32.45 0.54
C TRP A 389 0.04 33.15 0.19
N LYS A 390 -0.05 33.84 -0.96
CA LYS A 390 -1.33 34.41 -1.44
C LYS A 390 -2.43 33.36 -1.56
N LEU A 391 -2.08 32.15 -2.01
CA LEU A 391 -3.02 31.04 -2.09
C LEU A 391 -3.41 30.49 -0.72
N VAL A 392 -2.48 30.34 0.22
CA VAL A 392 -2.78 29.94 1.61
C VAL A 392 -3.76 30.94 2.25
N LYS A 393 -3.54 32.25 2.05
CA LYS A 393 -4.47 33.29 2.51
C LYS A 393 -5.86 33.16 1.89
N TRP A 394 -5.95 32.94 0.58
CA TRP A 394 -7.23 32.73 -0.10
C TRP A 394 -7.98 31.51 0.44
N LEU A 395 -7.31 30.35 0.54
CA LEU A 395 -7.93 29.10 1.02
C LEU A 395 -8.27 29.09 2.51
N THR A 396 -7.95 30.16 3.25
CA THR A 396 -8.21 30.33 4.69
C THR A 396 -8.88 31.68 4.99
N ASP A 397 -9.45 32.33 3.97
CA ASP A 397 -10.25 33.54 4.13
C ASP A 397 -11.67 33.24 4.68
N ASP A 398 -12.36 34.25 5.18
CA ASP A 398 -13.68 34.09 5.80
C ASP A 398 -14.72 33.52 4.82
N ARG A 399 -14.58 33.83 3.52
CA ARG A 399 -15.46 33.27 2.47
C ARG A 399 -15.24 31.77 2.29
N SER A 400 -14.00 31.33 2.06
CA SER A 400 -13.67 29.91 1.85
C SER A 400 -14.01 29.08 3.10
N GLN A 401 -13.88 29.67 4.30
CA GLN A 401 -14.28 29.04 5.54
C GLN A 401 -15.80 28.85 5.67
N ARG A 402 -16.63 29.79 5.19
CA ARG A 402 -18.10 29.62 5.10
C ARG A 402 -18.53 28.64 4.01
N GLU A 403 -17.87 28.68 2.84
CA GLU A 403 -18.14 27.71 1.76
C GLU A 403 -17.81 26.28 2.22
N LEU A 404 -16.76 26.10 3.04
CA LEU A 404 -16.43 24.83 3.70
C LEU A 404 -17.40 24.47 4.85
N ALA A 405 -17.90 25.45 5.61
CA ALA A 405 -18.88 25.23 6.68
C ALA A 405 -20.15 24.52 6.17
N GLY A 406 -20.67 24.96 5.02
CA GLY A 406 -21.91 24.45 4.41
C GLY A 406 -21.86 22.97 4.00
N LEU A 407 -20.68 22.35 3.86
CA LEU A 407 -20.55 20.90 3.68
C LEU A 407 -20.91 20.12 4.95
N GLY A 408 -20.80 20.73 6.13
CA GLY A 408 -20.88 20.03 7.41
C GLY A 408 -19.77 19.01 7.65
N LEU A 409 -18.67 19.04 6.88
CA LEU A 409 -17.55 18.09 6.98
C LEU A 409 -16.68 18.32 8.23
N ALA A 410 -16.47 19.59 8.60
CA ALA A 410 -15.56 20.00 9.66
C ALA A 410 -16.01 21.35 10.26
N ILE A 411 -15.36 21.78 11.35
CA ILE A 411 -15.54 23.08 11.97
C ILE A 411 -14.62 24.09 11.26
N PRO A 412 -15.13 25.25 10.81
CA PRO A 412 -14.29 26.34 10.30
C PRO A 412 -13.26 26.81 11.34
N THR A 413 -12.03 27.06 10.93
CA THR A 413 -10.95 27.47 11.86
C THR A 413 -11.04 28.93 12.29
N ARG A 414 -11.72 29.77 11.50
CA ARG A 414 -12.14 31.13 11.86
C ARG A 414 -13.41 31.10 12.71
N LYS A 415 -13.35 31.70 13.91
CA LYS A 415 -14.48 31.80 14.87
C LYS A 415 -15.74 32.40 14.25
N ALA A 416 -15.60 33.42 13.39
CA ALA A 416 -16.72 34.09 12.75
C ALA A 416 -17.54 33.15 11.84
N ALA A 417 -16.86 32.30 11.05
CA ALA A 417 -17.50 31.29 10.22
C ALA A 417 -18.04 30.10 11.04
N ALA A 418 -17.33 29.69 12.10
CA ALA A 418 -17.77 28.62 13.00
C ALA A 418 -19.04 28.97 13.80
N MET A 419 -19.22 30.25 14.15
CA MET A 419 -20.44 30.78 14.78
C MET A 419 -21.51 31.20 13.75
N GLY A 420 -21.29 30.97 12.45
CA GLY A 420 -22.19 31.37 11.37
C GLY A 420 -23.37 30.39 11.17
N PRO A 421 -24.50 30.88 10.62
CA PRO A 421 -25.61 30.02 10.21
C PRO A 421 -25.22 29.01 9.11
N GLU A 422 -24.11 29.24 8.40
CA GLU A 422 -23.53 28.31 7.43
C GLU A 422 -22.93 27.06 8.10
N PHE A 423 -22.56 27.13 9.38
CA PHE A 423 -22.09 25.97 10.17
C PHE A 423 -23.21 25.37 11.02
N SER A 424 -23.95 26.20 11.77
CA SER A 424 -25.01 25.76 12.70
C SER A 424 -26.40 25.95 12.11
N ASP A 425 -26.79 25.08 11.18
CA ASP A 425 -28.14 25.01 10.62
C ASP A 425 -29.02 24.04 11.44
N PRO A 426 -29.97 24.51 12.27
CA PRO A 426 -30.82 23.64 13.09
C PRO A 426 -31.86 22.84 12.29
N THR A 427 -31.90 22.99 10.96
CA THR A 427 -32.75 22.20 10.06
C THR A 427 -32.05 20.96 9.47
N GLN A 428 -30.77 20.75 9.79
CA GLN A 428 -29.96 19.61 9.35
C GLN A 428 -29.36 18.86 10.54
N GLU A 429 -29.17 17.54 10.41
CA GLU A 429 -28.44 16.75 11.41
C GLU A 429 -26.92 17.00 11.36
N PRO A 430 -26.19 16.92 12.49
CA PRO A 430 -26.71 16.78 13.85
C PRO A 430 -27.23 18.12 14.40
N ALA A 431 -28.41 18.11 15.02
CA ALA A 431 -29.03 19.33 15.53
C ALA A 431 -28.21 20.01 16.66
N ASN A 432 -27.36 19.25 17.37
CA ASN A 432 -26.47 19.76 18.41
C ASN A 432 -25.09 20.19 17.88
N ASP A 433 -25.05 20.98 16.81
CA ASP A 433 -23.77 21.50 16.27
C ASP A 433 -23.00 22.40 17.26
N ALA A 434 -23.71 23.04 18.19
CA ALA A 434 -23.13 23.74 19.33
C ALA A 434 -22.24 22.84 20.22
N GLY A 435 -22.48 21.51 20.23
CA GLY A 435 -21.65 20.55 20.96
C GLY A 435 -20.19 20.53 20.49
N TYR A 436 -19.95 20.65 19.18
CA TYR A 436 -18.59 20.73 18.63
C TYR A 436 -17.85 21.98 19.09
N LEU A 437 -18.56 23.10 19.18
CA LEU A 437 -18.02 24.41 19.55
C LEU A 437 -17.71 24.50 21.05
N LEU A 438 -18.62 24.00 21.90
CA LEU A 438 -18.37 23.86 23.34
C LEU A 438 -17.15 22.95 23.64
N ALA A 439 -17.01 21.85 22.89
CA ALA A 439 -15.85 20.99 22.99
C ALA A 439 -14.55 21.68 22.53
N ALA A 440 -14.62 22.67 21.62
CA ALA A 440 -13.45 23.37 21.09
C ALA A 440 -12.80 24.31 22.11
N GLU A 441 -13.58 24.87 23.04
CA GLU A 441 -13.06 25.67 24.17
C GLU A 441 -12.21 24.82 25.15
N GLN A 442 -12.44 23.51 25.17
CA GLN A 442 -11.77 22.54 26.04
C GLN A 442 -10.78 21.62 25.29
N ALA A 443 -10.56 21.89 23.99
CA ALA A 443 -9.78 21.04 23.12
C ALA A 443 -8.28 21.33 23.24
N LYS A 444 -7.49 20.28 23.46
CA LYS A 444 -6.03 20.36 23.58
C LYS A 444 -5.34 19.92 22.29
N VAL A 445 -4.13 20.42 22.06
CA VAL A 445 -3.22 19.88 21.05
C VAL A 445 -2.78 18.49 21.49
N VAL A 446 -2.92 17.50 20.61
CA VAL A 446 -2.28 16.19 20.79
C VAL A 446 -0.85 16.33 20.28
N GLU A 447 0.11 16.51 21.19
CA GLU A 447 1.53 16.62 20.85
C GLU A 447 2.06 15.29 20.29
N TRP A 448 3.03 15.34 19.37
CA TRP A 448 3.71 14.16 18.82
C TRP A 448 5.23 14.36 18.75
N PRO A 449 6.04 13.28 18.80
CA PRO A 449 7.49 13.35 18.63
C PRO A 449 7.89 13.41 17.16
N VAL A 450 9.15 13.79 16.90
CA VAL A 450 9.75 13.79 15.55
C VAL A 450 9.74 12.41 14.87
N ASN A 451 9.87 11.32 15.63
CA ASN A 451 9.83 9.97 15.07
C ASN A 451 8.37 9.46 14.95
N PRO A 452 7.81 9.33 13.72
CA PRO A 452 6.42 8.93 13.51
C PRO A 452 6.12 7.47 13.91
N GLN A 453 7.14 6.65 14.19
CA GLN A 453 6.93 5.29 14.70
C GLN A 453 6.18 5.25 16.03
N PHE A 454 6.23 6.32 16.84
CA PHE A 454 5.54 6.40 18.13
C PHE A 454 4.03 6.09 18.01
N GLU A 455 3.36 6.73 17.04
CA GLU A 455 1.93 6.53 16.80
C GLU A 455 1.62 5.10 16.37
N SER A 456 2.39 4.58 15.41
CA SER A 456 2.23 3.21 14.86
C SER A 456 2.45 2.13 15.93
N LEU A 457 3.47 2.30 16.78
CA LEU A 457 3.76 1.40 17.90
C LEU A 457 2.66 1.44 18.97
N PHE A 458 2.18 2.64 19.34
CA PHE A 458 1.10 2.79 20.31
C PHE A 458 -0.22 2.21 19.77
N ALA A 459 -0.60 2.55 18.54
CA ALA A 459 -1.82 2.05 17.91
C ALA A 459 -1.81 0.51 17.77
N SER A 460 -0.76 -0.08 17.19
CA SER A 460 -0.69 -1.53 16.91
C SER A 460 -0.68 -2.39 18.18
N THR A 461 -0.11 -1.88 19.29
CA THR A 461 -0.11 -2.58 20.59
C THR A 461 -1.41 -2.39 21.35
N MET A 462 -2.01 -1.18 21.35
CA MET A 462 -3.29 -0.95 22.01
C MET A 462 -4.47 -1.63 21.28
N ASP A 463 -4.50 -1.66 19.94
CA ASP A 463 -5.54 -2.42 19.20
C ASP A 463 -5.48 -3.92 19.56
N ALA A 464 -4.28 -4.46 19.82
CA ALA A 464 -4.12 -5.86 20.19
C ALA A 464 -4.78 -6.21 21.55
N ALA A 465 -4.65 -5.34 22.56
CA ALA A 465 -5.28 -5.54 23.86
C ALA A 465 -6.75 -5.07 23.92
N LEU A 466 -7.03 -3.86 23.44
CA LEU A 466 -8.33 -3.21 23.62
C LEU A 466 -9.38 -3.70 22.63
N LYS A 467 -8.99 -3.94 21.37
CA LYS A 467 -9.92 -4.26 20.28
C LYS A 467 -9.98 -5.76 20.00
N THR A 468 -8.84 -6.42 19.76
CA THR A 468 -8.82 -7.87 19.48
C THR A 468 -8.69 -8.74 20.73
N GLY A 469 -8.32 -8.19 21.88
CA GLY A 469 -8.20 -8.94 23.15
C GLY A 469 -7.13 -10.04 23.16
N THR A 470 -6.13 -9.98 22.26
CA THR A 470 -5.14 -11.05 22.06
C THR A 470 -4.03 -11.07 23.10
N ILE A 471 -3.81 -9.94 23.77
CA ILE A 471 -2.83 -9.75 24.85
C ILE A 471 -3.45 -8.91 25.96
N SER A 472 -2.88 -8.98 27.17
CA SER A 472 -3.34 -8.10 28.26
C SER A 472 -2.95 -6.63 28.03
N VAL A 473 -3.68 -5.69 28.63
CA VAL A 473 -3.33 -4.25 28.57
C VAL A 473 -1.92 -4.02 29.11
N ARG A 474 -1.55 -4.70 30.21
CA ARG A 474 -0.18 -4.67 30.75
C ARG A 474 0.87 -5.15 29.74
N GLU A 475 0.63 -6.27 29.05
CA GLU A 475 1.55 -6.80 28.03
C GLU A 475 1.66 -5.89 26.81
N ALA A 476 0.57 -5.24 26.40
CA ALA A 476 0.58 -4.22 25.35
C ALA A 476 1.43 -3.00 25.76
N ILE A 477 1.28 -2.51 27.00
CA ILE A 477 2.08 -1.41 27.55
C ILE A 477 3.57 -1.82 27.66
N ASP A 478 3.88 -3.00 28.21
CA ASP A 478 5.24 -3.51 28.36
C ASP A 478 5.92 -3.83 27.02
N THR A 479 5.14 -4.03 25.94
CA THR A 479 5.62 -4.17 24.56
C THR A 479 5.85 -2.81 23.91
N PHE A 480 4.87 -1.90 24.01
CA PHE A 480 4.98 -0.52 23.54
C PHE A 480 6.20 0.21 24.11
N LEU A 481 6.39 0.15 25.44
CA LEU A 481 7.52 0.78 26.12
C LEU A 481 8.87 0.18 25.72
N ARG A 482 8.91 -1.12 25.42
CA ARG A 482 10.13 -1.82 24.99
C ARG A 482 10.52 -1.43 23.57
N ASP A 483 9.57 -1.48 22.65
CA ASP A 483 9.78 -1.15 21.25
C ASP A 483 10.07 0.36 21.11
N TRP A 484 9.34 1.24 21.79
CA TRP A 484 9.62 2.68 21.78
C TRP A 484 11.01 3.00 22.36
N ARG A 485 11.46 2.36 23.44
CA ARG A 485 12.83 2.52 23.95
C ARG A 485 13.86 2.04 22.94
N SER A 486 13.61 0.94 22.23
CA SER A 486 14.50 0.45 21.17
C SER A 486 14.69 1.47 20.03
N GLU A 487 13.63 2.19 19.65
CA GLU A 487 13.70 3.23 18.62
C GLU A 487 14.30 4.55 19.16
N SER A 488 13.76 5.09 20.27
CA SER A 488 14.17 6.37 20.86
C SER A 488 15.58 6.37 21.47
N GLN A 489 16.09 5.21 21.90
CA GLN A 489 17.45 5.05 22.44
C GLN A 489 18.42 4.42 21.44
N SER A 490 18.00 4.21 20.18
CA SER A 490 18.85 3.64 19.14
C SER A 490 20.15 4.46 18.96
N PRO A 491 21.34 3.85 18.94
CA PRO A 491 22.59 4.56 18.64
C PRO A 491 22.54 5.30 17.30
N LEU A 492 21.83 4.74 16.30
CA LEU A 492 21.59 5.37 15.00
C LEU A 492 20.75 6.65 15.08
N ALA A 493 19.85 6.77 16.06
CA ALA A 493 19.05 7.98 16.27
C ALA A 493 19.85 9.09 16.99
N LYS A 494 20.79 8.71 17.86
CA LYS A 494 21.53 9.65 18.74
C LYS A 494 22.97 9.96 18.28
N ALA A 495 23.46 9.32 17.23
CA ALA A 495 24.80 9.58 16.69
C ALA A 495 24.88 10.91 15.90
N ASP A 496 25.97 11.66 16.11
CA ASP A 496 26.48 12.64 15.15
C ASP A 496 27.27 11.87 14.07
N LEU A 497 26.92 12.03 12.80
CA LEU A 497 27.43 11.22 11.69
C LEU A 497 28.01 12.10 10.59
N SER A 498 29.19 11.73 10.08
CA SER A 498 29.83 12.46 8.98
C SER A 498 29.03 12.33 7.67
N PRO A 499 28.88 13.39 6.85
CA PRO A 499 28.23 13.30 5.55
C PRO A 499 28.85 12.23 4.63
N MET A 500 28.02 11.62 3.78
CA MET A 500 28.45 10.59 2.84
C MET A 500 29.58 11.11 1.91
N PRO A 501 30.66 10.34 1.70
CA PRO A 501 31.81 10.76 0.89
C PRO A 501 31.52 10.66 -0.63
N TRP A 502 30.43 11.28 -1.09
CA TRP A 502 29.92 11.24 -2.47
C TRP A 502 30.98 11.58 -3.52
N ARG A 503 31.84 12.58 -3.24
CA ARG A 503 32.97 12.93 -4.13
C ARG A 503 33.90 11.75 -4.36
N ASN A 504 34.26 11.03 -3.30
CA ASN A 504 35.17 9.89 -3.38
C ASN A 504 34.48 8.73 -4.14
N LEU A 505 33.22 8.44 -3.80
CA LEU A 505 32.41 7.42 -4.48
C LEU A 505 32.23 7.73 -5.98
N ALA A 506 31.99 8.99 -6.35
CA ALA A 506 31.92 9.44 -7.73
C ALA A 506 33.25 9.29 -8.47
N THR A 507 34.40 9.61 -7.83
CA THR A 507 35.71 9.37 -8.44
C THR A 507 36.01 7.88 -8.63
N ILE A 508 35.60 7.01 -7.70
CA ILE A 508 35.72 5.55 -7.81
C ILE A 508 34.83 5.03 -8.95
N GLY A 509 33.57 5.48 -9.02
CA GLY A 509 32.63 5.12 -10.09
C GLY A 509 33.10 5.56 -11.48
N LEU A 510 33.66 6.77 -11.59
CA LEU A 510 34.27 7.27 -12.82
C LEU A 510 35.52 6.46 -13.20
N ALA A 511 36.41 6.19 -12.26
CA ALA A 511 37.61 5.37 -12.50
C ALA A 511 37.25 3.94 -12.93
N ALA A 512 36.25 3.33 -12.30
CA ALA A 512 35.72 2.02 -12.68
C ALA A 512 35.09 2.04 -14.09
N THR A 513 34.34 3.09 -14.43
CA THR A 513 33.72 3.25 -15.76
C THR A 513 34.77 3.45 -16.85
N VAL A 514 35.79 4.29 -16.61
CA VAL A 514 36.92 4.48 -17.52
C VAL A 514 37.75 3.20 -17.65
N GLY A 515 37.98 2.48 -16.56
CA GLY A 515 38.66 1.18 -16.56
C GLY A 515 37.90 0.12 -17.36
N PHE A 516 36.59 0.03 -17.18
CA PHE A 516 35.72 -0.88 -17.93
C PHE A 516 35.66 -0.52 -19.41
N ALA A 517 35.54 0.77 -19.75
CA ALA A 517 35.59 1.24 -21.14
C ALA A 517 36.95 0.93 -21.79
N GLY A 518 38.06 1.15 -21.07
CA GLY A 518 39.41 0.80 -21.52
C GLY A 518 39.58 -0.70 -21.75
N TRP A 519 39.10 -1.54 -20.82
CA TRP A 519 39.09 -2.99 -20.93
C TRP A 519 38.24 -3.48 -22.13
N PHE A 520 37.03 -2.91 -22.31
CA PHE A 520 36.15 -3.23 -23.42
C PHE A 520 36.76 -2.84 -24.78
N VAL A 521 37.37 -1.65 -24.88
CA VAL A 521 38.08 -1.20 -26.09
C VAL A 521 39.30 -2.07 -26.37
N TRP A 522 40.05 -2.48 -25.35
CA TRP A 522 41.18 -3.41 -25.48
C TRP A 522 40.72 -4.80 -25.95
N TRP A 523 39.66 -5.35 -25.35
CA TRP A 523 39.05 -6.63 -25.71
C TRP A 523 38.52 -6.62 -27.16
N ALA A 524 37.78 -5.58 -27.54
CA ALA A 524 37.26 -5.38 -28.90
C ALA A 524 38.38 -5.15 -29.94
N ARG A 525 39.52 -4.59 -29.54
CA ARG A 525 40.72 -4.50 -30.40
C ARG A 525 41.44 -5.85 -30.53
N ARG A 526 41.40 -6.70 -29.48
CA ARG A 526 42.06 -8.02 -29.44
C ARG A 526 41.34 -9.09 -30.28
N SER A 527 40.09 -8.87 -30.70
CA SER A 527 39.39 -9.78 -31.61
C SER A 527 40.05 -9.77 -33.00
N ARG A 528 40.52 -10.93 -33.48
CA ARG A 528 40.98 -11.13 -34.87
C ARG A 528 39.80 -11.26 -35.85
N ALA A 529 38.74 -10.49 -35.63
CA ALA A 529 37.54 -10.46 -36.46
C ALA A 529 37.79 -9.70 -37.78
N THR A 530 37.29 -10.24 -38.89
CA THR A 530 37.34 -9.59 -40.21
C THR A 530 36.52 -8.30 -40.23
N GLN A 531 36.77 -7.41 -41.20
CA GLN A 531 36.09 -6.12 -41.30
C GLN A 531 34.55 -6.23 -41.42
N ALA A 532 34.06 -7.29 -42.07
CA ALA A 532 32.63 -7.62 -42.14
C ALA A 532 32.08 -7.97 -40.74
N ARG A 533 32.71 -8.93 -40.06
CA ARG A 533 32.33 -9.35 -38.71
C ARG A 533 32.39 -8.20 -37.69
N ARG A 534 33.37 -7.29 -37.82
CA ARG A 534 33.45 -6.04 -37.03
C ARG A 534 32.34 -5.03 -37.36
N ARG A 535 31.73 -5.06 -38.55
CA ARG A 535 30.51 -4.29 -38.85
C ARG A 535 29.28 -4.96 -38.23
N GLU A 536 29.17 -6.28 -38.29
CA GLU A 536 28.08 -7.05 -37.69
C GLU A 536 28.07 -6.91 -36.15
N GLU A 537 29.23 -7.07 -35.50
CA GLU A 537 29.40 -6.86 -34.05
C GLU A 537 28.99 -5.43 -33.64
N ARG A 538 29.37 -4.40 -34.42
CA ARG A 538 28.94 -3.00 -34.17
C ARG A 538 27.44 -2.80 -34.38
N ALA A 539 26.84 -3.41 -35.41
CA ALA A 539 25.40 -3.33 -35.64
C ALA A 539 24.62 -4.01 -34.51
N GLY A 540 25.11 -5.15 -34.00
CA GLY A 540 24.53 -5.82 -32.83
C GLY A 540 24.58 -4.96 -31.57
N TRP A 541 25.74 -4.36 -31.26
CA TRP A 541 25.86 -3.46 -30.11
C TRP A 541 25.02 -2.18 -30.24
N LEU A 542 24.90 -1.59 -31.45
CA LEU A 542 24.01 -0.45 -31.70
C LEU A 542 22.53 -0.82 -31.58
N LEU A 543 22.14 -2.02 -32.01
CA LEU A 543 20.76 -2.51 -31.86
C LEU A 543 20.42 -2.81 -30.39
N ALA A 544 21.39 -3.31 -29.62
CA ALA A 544 21.25 -3.55 -28.18
C ALA A 544 21.35 -2.28 -27.33
N SER A 545 22.00 -1.21 -27.82
CA SER A 545 22.35 -0.05 -26.98
C SER A 545 21.17 0.66 -26.31
N PRO A 546 19.96 0.79 -26.90
CA PRO A 546 18.83 1.39 -26.20
C PRO A 546 18.41 0.58 -24.95
N TRP A 547 18.44 -0.76 -25.06
CA TRP A 547 18.16 -1.64 -23.92
C TRP A 547 19.28 -1.59 -22.87
N VAL A 548 20.55 -1.63 -23.30
CA VAL A 548 21.71 -1.57 -22.39
C VAL A 548 21.75 -0.23 -21.64
N VAL A 549 21.53 0.90 -22.33
CA VAL A 549 21.47 2.23 -21.69
C VAL A 549 20.28 2.32 -20.74
N GLY A 550 19.09 1.84 -21.14
CA GLY A 550 17.93 1.80 -20.26
C GLY A 550 18.14 0.94 -19.01
N PHE A 551 18.70 -0.25 -19.16
CA PHE A 551 19.07 -1.13 -18.05
C PHE A 551 20.09 -0.47 -17.11
N LEU A 552 21.15 0.14 -17.65
CA LEU A 552 22.18 0.78 -16.83
C LEU A 552 21.63 1.99 -16.06
N ALA A 553 20.86 2.86 -16.72
CA ALA A 553 20.34 4.09 -16.12
C ALA A 553 19.18 3.86 -15.14
N PHE A 554 18.24 2.96 -15.47
CA PHE A 554 16.99 2.79 -14.71
C PHE A 554 16.90 1.51 -13.88
N MET A 555 17.89 0.59 -13.96
CA MET A 555 17.91 -0.64 -13.17
C MET A 555 19.23 -0.84 -12.42
N ALA A 556 20.38 -0.84 -13.12
CA ALA A 556 21.67 -1.08 -12.47
C ALA A 556 22.10 0.09 -11.57
N PHE A 557 21.97 1.34 -12.04
CA PHE A 557 22.33 2.52 -11.25
C PHE A 557 21.50 2.65 -9.96
N PRO A 558 20.15 2.58 -9.97
CA PRO A 558 19.36 2.62 -8.73
C PRO A 558 19.69 1.49 -7.73
N VAL A 559 20.01 0.29 -8.22
CA VAL A 559 20.44 -0.84 -7.38
C VAL A 559 21.81 -0.58 -6.74
N VAL A 560 22.79 -0.04 -7.48
CA VAL A 560 24.09 0.34 -6.90
C VAL A 560 23.93 1.51 -5.92
N MET A 561 23.04 2.47 -6.21
CA MET A 561 22.74 3.57 -5.28
C MET A 561 22.09 3.08 -3.99
N SER A 562 21.17 2.10 -4.03
CA SER A 562 20.59 1.54 -2.78
C SER A 562 21.61 0.76 -1.95
N LEU A 563 22.65 0.18 -2.57
CA LEU A 563 23.77 -0.43 -1.83
C LEU A 563 24.70 0.59 -1.16
N LEU A 564 24.78 1.80 -1.72
CA LEU A 564 25.51 2.91 -1.09
C LEU A 564 24.67 3.54 0.04
N LEU A 565 23.36 3.66 -0.17
CA LEU A 565 22.41 4.20 0.81
C LEU A 565 22.11 3.24 1.97
N SER A 566 22.28 1.92 1.79
CA SER A 566 22.20 0.96 2.91
C SER A 566 23.31 1.14 3.94
N LEU A 567 24.39 1.85 3.59
CA LEU A 567 25.48 2.24 4.48
C LEU A 567 25.30 3.66 5.06
N ALA A 568 24.12 4.27 4.88
CA ALA A 568 23.83 5.64 5.27
C ALA A 568 22.63 5.75 6.22
N ARG A 569 22.65 6.79 7.07
CA ARG A 569 21.44 7.36 7.66
C ARG A 569 20.91 8.38 6.65
N TRP A 570 19.77 8.09 6.02
CA TRP A 570 19.16 8.96 5.03
C TRP A 570 17.64 8.83 5.05
N LYS A 571 16.94 9.97 5.00
CA LYS A 571 15.49 10.05 5.21
C LYS A 571 14.65 9.91 3.93
N GLY A 572 15.28 9.75 2.76
CA GLY A 572 14.61 9.51 1.47
C GLY A 572 14.02 10.74 0.77
N VAL A 573 13.83 11.85 1.48
CA VAL A 573 13.25 13.12 0.98
C VAL A 573 14.13 14.35 1.24
N SER A 574 15.12 14.23 2.12
CA SER A 574 16.29 15.11 2.16
C SER A 574 17.12 14.96 0.87
N THR A 575 17.99 15.91 0.52
CA THR A 575 18.90 15.71 -0.62
C THR A 575 19.84 14.52 -0.37
N LEU A 576 20.51 14.04 -1.42
CA LEU A 576 21.59 13.06 -1.24
C LEU A 576 22.77 13.65 -0.45
N GLU A 577 23.03 14.96 -0.54
CA GLU A 577 24.13 15.62 0.21
C GLU A 577 23.88 15.60 1.73
N GLU A 578 22.61 15.60 2.14
CA GLU A 578 22.12 15.41 3.51
C GLU A 578 22.11 13.91 3.96
N ALA A 579 22.66 12.97 3.18
CA ALA A 579 22.84 11.59 3.60
C ALA A 579 24.12 11.44 4.43
N GLU A 580 24.03 10.82 5.60
CA GLU A 580 25.14 10.67 6.55
C GLU A 580 25.68 9.25 6.53
N PHE A 581 26.99 9.05 6.65
CA PHE A 581 27.61 7.73 6.59
C PHE A 581 27.50 6.98 7.93
N ALA A 582 26.66 5.94 7.95
CA ALA A 582 26.41 5.07 9.11
C ALA A 582 27.25 3.77 9.09
N GLY A 583 28.00 3.53 8.01
CA GLY A 583 28.80 2.31 7.86
C GLY A 583 27.94 1.05 7.87
N LEU A 584 28.21 0.13 8.80
CA LEU A 584 27.44 -1.12 8.95
C LEU A 584 26.34 -1.06 10.02
N ALA A 585 26.13 0.07 10.71
CA ALA A 585 25.20 0.15 11.84
C ALA A 585 23.73 -0.21 11.47
N ASN A 586 23.31 0.08 10.22
CA ASN A 586 22.00 -0.39 9.71
C ASN A 586 21.91 -1.93 9.72
N TYR A 587 22.98 -2.63 9.32
CA TYR A 587 23.05 -4.09 9.32
C TYR A 587 23.21 -4.68 10.72
N GLU A 588 23.82 -3.94 11.65
CA GLU A 588 23.90 -4.31 13.07
C GLU A 588 22.49 -4.33 13.70
N ARG A 589 21.75 -3.21 13.62
CA ARG A 589 20.35 -3.08 14.09
C ARG A 589 19.42 -4.14 13.48
N LEU A 590 19.58 -4.46 12.18
CA LEU A 590 18.83 -5.54 11.51
C LEU A 590 19.07 -6.93 12.11
N LEU A 591 20.27 -7.21 12.62
CA LEU A 591 20.68 -8.56 13.03
C LEU A 591 20.57 -8.78 14.55
N THR A 592 20.73 -7.74 15.37
CA THR A 592 20.68 -7.83 16.83
C THR A 592 19.34 -7.36 17.41
N ASP A 593 18.94 -6.14 17.06
CA ASP A 593 17.98 -5.36 17.85
C ASP A 593 16.54 -5.52 17.32
N ASP A 594 16.35 -5.49 16.00
CA ASP A 594 15.02 -5.41 15.41
C ASP A 594 14.20 -6.71 15.60
N ALA A 595 13.27 -6.68 16.57
CA ALA A 595 12.31 -7.75 16.83
C ALA A 595 11.22 -7.83 15.74
N ARG A 596 10.81 -6.70 15.16
CA ARG A 596 9.75 -6.60 14.15
C ARG A 596 10.20 -7.17 12.80
N LEU A 597 11.48 -6.97 12.44
CA LEU A 597 12.12 -7.67 11.32
C LEU A 597 12.01 -9.18 11.48
N ARG A 598 12.39 -9.71 12.66
CA ARG A 598 12.37 -11.15 12.97
C ARG A 598 10.95 -11.72 12.92
N THR A 599 9.95 -10.97 13.38
CA THR A 599 8.52 -11.31 13.22
C THR A 599 8.11 -11.32 11.75
N SER A 600 8.44 -10.28 10.97
CA SER A 600 8.06 -10.20 9.55
C SER A 600 8.68 -11.30 8.69
N LEU A 601 9.92 -11.73 9.00
CA LEU A 601 10.56 -12.90 8.40
C LEU A 601 9.83 -14.20 8.73
N ARG A 602 9.36 -14.38 9.98
CA ARG A 602 8.57 -15.56 10.40
C ARG A 602 7.22 -15.62 9.67
N VAL A 603 6.49 -14.50 9.60
CA VAL A 603 5.21 -14.41 8.86
C VAL A 603 5.41 -14.76 7.39
N THR A 604 6.41 -14.14 6.75
CA THR A 604 6.74 -14.36 5.33
C THR A 604 7.14 -15.81 5.06
N LEU A 605 7.97 -16.41 5.92
CA LEU A 605 8.41 -17.81 5.80
C LEU A 605 7.26 -18.80 6.04
N TYR A 606 6.41 -18.57 7.05
CA TYR A 606 5.26 -19.42 7.35
C TYR A 606 4.27 -19.44 6.18
N TYR A 607 3.93 -18.26 5.64
CA TYR A 607 3.17 -18.14 4.40
C TYR A 607 3.86 -18.87 3.23
N ALA A 608 5.16 -18.67 3.01
CA ALA A 608 5.87 -19.28 1.88
C ALA A 608 5.87 -20.82 1.96
N LEU A 609 6.01 -21.39 3.17
CA LEU A 609 5.97 -22.83 3.41
C LEU A 609 4.59 -23.46 3.15
N ILE A 610 3.50 -22.68 3.18
CA ILE A 610 2.15 -23.13 2.78
C ILE A 610 1.93 -22.85 1.29
N ALA A 611 2.05 -21.59 0.90
CA ALA A 611 1.61 -21.07 -0.40
C ALA A 611 2.40 -21.66 -1.57
N VAL A 612 3.71 -21.92 -1.41
CA VAL A 612 4.53 -22.50 -2.47
C VAL A 612 4.13 -23.96 -2.75
N PRO A 613 4.28 -24.94 -1.82
CA PRO A 613 4.03 -26.34 -2.15
C PRO A 613 2.57 -26.63 -2.50
N LEU A 614 1.61 -26.10 -1.73
CA LEU A 614 0.18 -26.28 -2.02
C LEU A 614 -0.21 -25.58 -3.32
N GLY A 615 0.37 -24.41 -3.60
CA GLY A 615 0.19 -23.71 -4.86
C GLY A 615 0.68 -24.47 -6.08
N GLN A 616 1.86 -25.11 -6.01
CA GLN A 616 2.34 -25.97 -7.10
C GLN A 616 1.43 -27.19 -7.31
N ALA A 617 0.94 -27.81 -6.23
CA ALA A 617 0.01 -28.93 -6.33
C ALA A 617 -1.33 -28.54 -6.98
N ILE A 618 -1.91 -27.41 -6.58
CA ILE A 618 -3.14 -26.86 -7.18
C ILE A 618 -2.91 -26.50 -8.65
N ALA A 619 -1.84 -25.78 -8.98
CA ALA A 619 -1.54 -25.36 -10.35
C ALA A 619 -1.27 -26.56 -11.28
N LEU A 620 -0.57 -27.59 -10.80
CA LEU A 620 -0.33 -28.82 -11.56
C LEU A 620 -1.61 -29.66 -11.73
N GLY A 621 -2.42 -29.80 -10.67
CA GLY A 621 -3.70 -30.49 -10.74
C GLY A 621 -4.67 -29.82 -11.73
N ALA A 622 -4.77 -28.49 -11.68
CA ALA A 622 -5.50 -27.70 -12.66
C ALA A 622 -4.95 -27.88 -14.08
N ALA A 623 -3.62 -27.87 -14.25
CA ALA A 623 -3.00 -28.09 -15.56
C ALA A 623 -3.29 -29.48 -16.14
N MET A 624 -3.32 -30.53 -15.30
CA MET A 624 -3.69 -31.89 -15.70
C MET A 624 -5.15 -31.96 -16.16
N LEU A 625 -6.08 -31.30 -15.45
CA LEU A 625 -7.48 -31.16 -15.89
C LEU A 625 -7.58 -30.37 -17.20
N MET A 626 -6.82 -29.27 -17.34
CA MET A 626 -6.78 -28.45 -18.56
C MET A 626 -6.10 -29.14 -19.75
N ASN A 627 -5.42 -30.27 -19.56
CA ASN A 627 -4.82 -31.08 -20.62
C ASN A 627 -5.78 -32.14 -21.20
N LEU A 628 -6.99 -32.29 -20.64
CA LEU A 628 -8.00 -33.22 -21.15
C LEU A 628 -8.58 -32.74 -22.50
N LYS A 629 -8.77 -33.69 -23.43
CA LYS A 629 -9.29 -33.43 -24.79
C LYS A 629 -10.83 -33.28 -24.81
N VAL A 630 -11.37 -32.38 -23.99
CA VAL A 630 -12.81 -32.10 -23.90
C VAL A 630 -13.24 -30.87 -24.72
N ARG A 631 -14.49 -30.85 -25.17
CA ARG A 631 -15.07 -29.66 -25.84
C ARG A 631 -15.17 -28.50 -24.84
N GLY A 632 -14.91 -27.27 -25.31
CA GLY A 632 -14.95 -26.07 -24.47
C GLY A 632 -13.71 -25.80 -23.61
N ILE A 633 -12.64 -26.62 -23.67
CA ILE A 633 -11.45 -26.48 -22.81
C ILE A 633 -10.75 -25.11 -22.91
N ALA A 634 -10.89 -24.41 -24.03
CA ALA A 634 -10.36 -23.05 -24.20
C ALA A 634 -11.06 -22.03 -23.27
N LEU A 635 -12.37 -22.18 -23.02
CA LEU A 635 -13.11 -21.33 -22.10
C LEU A 635 -12.68 -21.57 -20.65
N TRP A 636 -12.46 -22.83 -20.27
CA TRP A 636 -11.94 -23.20 -18.94
C TRP A 636 -10.52 -22.65 -18.70
N ARG A 637 -9.63 -22.76 -19.69
CA ARG A 637 -8.28 -22.16 -19.62
C ARG A 637 -8.35 -20.63 -19.49
N ALA A 638 -9.27 -19.98 -20.19
CA ALA A 638 -9.49 -18.54 -20.07
C ALA A 638 -10.04 -18.16 -18.69
N ALA A 639 -11.04 -18.87 -18.18
CA ALA A 639 -11.65 -18.64 -16.87
C ALA A 639 -10.65 -18.83 -15.71
N TRP A 640 -9.78 -19.84 -15.80
CA TRP A 640 -8.72 -20.09 -14.80
C TRP A 640 -7.54 -19.09 -14.92
N TYR A 641 -7.33 -18.49 -16.09
CA TYR A 641 -6.30 -17.47 -16.29
C TYR A 641 -6.76 -16.05 -15.93
N LEU A 642 -8.03 -15.72 -16.17
CA LEU A 642 -8.64 -14.40 -15.94
C LEU A 642 -8.34 -13.79 -14.54
N PRO A 643 -8.47 -14.52 -13.41
CA PRO A 643 -8.04 -14.07 -12.09
C PRO A 643 -6.63 -13.47 -12.03
N SER A 644 -5.66 -14.03 -12.79
CA SER A 644 -4.26 -13.55 -12.79
C SER A 644 -4.03 -12.25 -13.57
N VAL A 645 -5.08 -11.72 -14.23
CA VAL A 645 -5.07 -10.44 -14.96
C VAL A 645 -5.80 -9.33 -14.18
N LEU A 646 -6.48 -9.66 -13.09
CA LEU A 646 -7.22 -8.69 -12.26
C LEU A 646 -6.27 -7.87 -11.37
N ALA A 647 -6.62 -6.61 -11.12
CA ALA A 647 -5.85 -5.73 -10.24
C ALA A 647 -5.85 -6.24 -8.79
N GLY A 648 -4.65 -6.52 -8.24
CA GLY A 648 -4.50 -7.15 -6.93
C GLY A 648 -5.15 -6.41 -5.76
N VAL A 649 -5.26 -5.08 -5.83
CA VAL A 649 -5.97 -4.25 -4.83
C VAL A 649 -7.46 -4.60 -4.81
N GLY A 650 -8.15 -4.58 -5.95
CA GLY A 650 -9.57 -4.90 -6.04
C GLY A 650 -9.88 -6.36 -5.67
N VAL A 651 -8.98 -7.29 -6.01
CA VAL A 651 -9.07 -8.68 -5.54
C VAL A 651 -8.93 -8.76 -4.01
N SER A 652 -8.04 -7.98 -3.40
CA SER A 652 -7.88 -7.96 -1.94
C SER A 652 -9.08 -7.32 -1.23
N VAL A 653 -9.70 -6.28 -1.79
CA VAL A 653 -10.97 -5.72 -1.28
C VAL A 653 -12.08 -6.78 -1.27
N LEU A 654 -12.21 -7.57 -2.34
CA LEU A 654 -13.16 -8.69 -2.40
C LEU A 654 -12.85 -9.76 -1.35
N TRP A 655 -11.57 -10.12 -1.17
CA TRP A 655 -11.17 -11.12 -0.19
C TRP A 655 -11.38 -10.70 1.27
N ARG A 656 -11.40 -9.39 1.60
CA ARG A 656 -11.87 -8.93 2.92
C ARG A 656 -13.29 -9.45 3.18
N TRP A 657 -14.25 -9.16 2.31
CA TRP A 657 -15.64 -9.65 2.48
C TRP A 657 -15.80 -11.18 2.48
N VAL A 658 -14.82 -11.92 1.95
CA VAL A 658 -14.82 -13.40 2.02
C VAL A 658 -14.36 -13.90 3.39
N PHE A 659 -13.37 -13.25 4.00
CA PHE A 659 -12.79 -13.61 5.30
C PHE A 659 -13.37 -12.85 6.49
N ASP A 660 -14.37 -12.00 6.29
CA ASP A 660 -15.09 -11.31 7.36
C ASP A 660 -15.58 -12.30 8.45
N PRO A 661 -15.26 -12.07 9.74
CA PRO A 661 -15.58 -13.05 10.77
C PRO A 661 -17.07 -13.11 11.12
N ASP A 662 -17.78 -11.98 11.06
CA ASP A 662 -19.17 -11.81 11.52
C ASP A 662 -20.23 -12.17 10.45
N GLY A 663 -19.84 -12.21 9.17
CA GLY A 663 -20.73 -12.55 8.05
C GLY A 663 -20.05 -13.05 6.78
N GLY A 664 -18.74 -13.30 6.79
CA GLY A 664 -17.95 -13.67 5.60
C GLY A 664 -18.38 -14.97 4.94
N LEU A 665 -18.09 -15.09 3.64
CA LEU A 665 -18.39 -16.30 2.87
C LEU A 665 -17.62 -17.52 3.41
N MET A 666 -16.37 -17.34 3.83
CA MET A 666 -15.56 -18.43 4.38
C MET A 666 -16.12 -18.92 5.73
N ASN A 667 -16.47 -18.01 6.64
CA ASN A 667 -17.04 -18.38 7.95
C ASN A 667 -18.43 -19.02 7.82
N ARG A 668 -19.27 -18.57 6.88
CA ARG A 668 -20.53 -19.26 6.58
C ARG A 668 -20.33 -20.66 5.99
N MET A 669 -19.31 -20.86 5.14
CA MET A 669 -18.97 -22.18 4.61
C MET A 669 -18.40 -23.11 5.69
N LEU A 670 -17.49 -22.62 6.56
CA LEU A 670 -16.96 -23.40 7.68
C LEU A 670 -18.04 -23.73 8.71
N GLY A 671 -18.87 -22.77 9.12
CA GLY A 671 -19.97 -23.00 10.06
C GLY A 671 -20.97 -24.05 9.54
N ALA A 672 -21.26 -24.06 8.24
CA ALA A 672 -22.09 -25.11 7.63
C ALA A 672 -21.41 -26.50 7.66
N VAL A 673 -20.09 -26.58 7.43
CA VAL A 673 -19.33 -27.83 7.54
C VAL A 673 -19.26 -28.32 8.99
N ILE A 674 -18.93 -27.45 9.94
CA ILE A 674 -18.87 -27.76 11.38
C ILE A 674 -20.24 -28.24 11.88
N GLY A 675 -21.31 -27.50 11.56
CA GLY A 675 -22.68 -27.91 11.91
C GLY A 675 -23.09 -29.25 11.29
N SER A 676 -22.60 -29.58 10.09
CA SER A 676 -22.82 -30.91 9.49
C SER A 676 -22.03 -32.02 10.19
N MET A 677 -20.82 -31.72 10.69
CA MET A 677 -20.02 -32.66 11.49
C MET A 677 -20.63 -32.90 12.87
N ASP A 678 -21.06 -31.84 13.56
CA ASP A 678 -21.77 -31.93 14.85
C ASP A 678 -23.09 -32.69 14.71
N ALA A 679 -23.84 -32.48 13.61
CA ALA A 679 -25.03 -33.26 13.32
C ALA A 679 -24.73 -34.76 13.17
N VAL A 680 -23.68 -35.13 12.42
CA VAL A 680 -23.24 -36.54 12.28
C VAL A 680 -22.73 -37.12 13.59
N LEU A 681 -22.00 -36.35 14.39
CA LEU A 681 -21.50 -36.78 15.71
C LEU A 681 -22.64 -37.02 16.71
N SER A 682 -23.69 -36.19 16.68
CA SER A 682 -24.87 -36.39 17.53
C SER A 682 -25.60 -37.71 17.23
N TRP A 683 -25.58 -38.21 15.99
CA TRP A 683 -26.12 -39.53 15.63
C TRP A 683 -25.34 -40.69 16.27
N PHE A 684 -24.07 -40.48 16.61
CA PHE A 684 -23.23 -41.44 17.35
C PHE A 684 -23.23 -41.18 18.87
N GLY A 685 -24.06 -40.26 19.37
CA GLY A 685 -24.13 -39.91 20.80
C GLY A 685 -22.95 -39.08 21.30
N ALA A 686 -22.12 -38.55 20.41
CA ALA A 686 -21.06 -37.60 20.76
C ALA A 686 -21.62 -36.17 20.86
N GLY A 687 -21.05 -35.36 21.75
CA GLY A 687 -21.35 -33.93 21.83
C GLY A 687 -20.83 -33.14 20.62
N PRO A 688 -21.25 -31.87 20.46
CA PRO A 688 -20.71 -30.99 19.43
C PRO A 688 -19.19 -30.79 19.62
N THR A 689 -18.49 -30.57 18.51
CA THR A 689 -17.02 -30.45 18.47
C THR A 689 -16.47 -29.23 19.23
N GLY A 690 -17.29 -28.22 19.48
CA GLY A 690 -16.86 -26.94 20.06
C GLY A 690 -16.00 -26.10 19.10
N LEU A 691 -15.92 -26.48 17.82
CA LEU A 691 -15.21 -25.72 16.80
C LEU A 691 -15.98 -24.44 16.45
N VAL A 692 -15.30 -23.30 16.48
CA VAL A 692 -15.78 -22.02 15.97
C VAL A 692 -15.05 -21.68 14.67
N SER A 693 -15.65 -20.80 13.85
CA SER A 693 -14.94 -20.27 12.67
C SER A 693 -13.93 -19.21 13.13
N PRO A 694 -12.70 -19.20 12.57
CA PRO A 694 -11.62 -18.35 13.10
C PRO A 694 -11.76 -16.87 12.71
N GLU A 695 -11.11 -16.02 13.50
CA GLU A 695 -10.96 -14.58 13.28
C GLU A 695 -9.69 -14.27 12.48
N TRP A 696 -9.70 -14.65 11.20
CA TRP A 696 -8.53 -14.84 10.32
C TRP A 696 -7.45 -13.74 10.36
N PHE A 697 -7.83 -12.48 10.56
CA PHE A 697 -6.94 -11.32 10.52
C PHE A 697 -7.01 -10.47 11.80
N GLU A 698 -7.62 -11.02 12.85
CA GLU A 698 -7.94 -10.36 14.11
C GLU A 698 -7.40 -11.20 15.28
N ALA A 699 -8.23 -11.83 16.12
CA ALA A 699 -7.73 -12.57 17.27
C ALA A 699 -6.87 -13.79 16.88
N ASP A 700 -7.27 -14.49 15.81
CA ASP A 700 -6.66 -15.74 15.33
C ASP A 700 -5.49 -15.52 14.35
N ALA A 701 -5.12 -14.27 14.07
CA ALA A 701 -4.20 -13.88 12.99
C ALA A 701 -2.83 -14.59 13.04
N ALA A 702 -2.32 -14.89 14.24
CA ALA A 702 -1.05 -15.59 14.46
C ALA A 702 -1.02 -17.00 13.85
N VAL A 703 -2.18 -17.68 13.80
CA VAL A 703 -2.32 -19.03 13.26
C VAL A 703 -2.92 -18.98 11.85
N TRP A 704 -3.98 -18.20 11.66
CA TRP A 704 -4.83 -18.28 10.47
C TRP A 704 -4.55 -17.21 9.40
N GLY A 705 -3.85 -16.13 9.73
CA GLY A 705 -3.55 -15.05 8.78
C GLY A 705 -2.69 -15.50 7.59
N ALA A 706 -1.57 -16.19 7.86
CA ALA A 706 -0.71 -16.73 6.80
C ALA A 706 -1.41 -17.80 5.92
N PRO A 707 -2.17 -18.77 6.48
CA PRO A 707 -3.09 -19.61 5.71
C PRO A 707 -4.10 -18.83 4.86
N ALA A 708 -4.74 -17.77 5.38
CA ALA A 708 -5.70 -16.97 4.64
C ALA A 708 -5.04 -16.26 3.44
N PHE A 709 -3.88 -15.64 3.64
CA PHE A 709 -3.08 -15.10 2.52
C PHE A 709 -2.67 -16.17 1.51
N ALA A 710 -2.34 -17.40 1.96
CA ALA A 710 -2.04 -18.50 1.05
C ALA A 710 -3.26 -18.88 0.20
N ILE A 711 -4.46 -18.95 0.77
CA ILE A 711 -5.72 -19.17 0.06
C ILE A 711 -5.97 -18.04 -0.97
N MET A 712 -5.75 -16.77 -0.58
CA MET A 712 -5.82 -15.64 -1.52
C MET A 712 -4.81 -15.78 -2.67
N SER A 713 -3.61 -16.29 -2.41
CA SER A 713 -2.55 -16.46 -3.43
C SER A 713 -2.96 -17.44 -4.53
N PHE A 714 -3.77 -18.46 -4.20
CA PHE A 714 -4.22 -19.49 -5.15
C PHE A 714 -5.07 -18.92 -6.27
N TRP A 715 -5.75 -17.78 -6.02
CA TRP A 715 -6.49 -17.00 -7.02
C TRP A 715 -5.62 -16.59 -8.22
N PHE A 716 -4.32 -16.31 -8.01
CA PHE A 716 -3.43 -15.79 -9.05
C PHE A 716 -2.69 -16.88 -9.86
N MET A 717 -2.92 -18.17 -9.58
CA MET A 717 -2.10 -19.26 -10.11
C MET A 717 -2.40 -19.68 -11.56
N GLY A 718 -3.20 -18.88 -12.28
CA GLY A 718 -3.48 -19.05 -13.71
C GLY A 718 -2.22 -19.09 -14.58
N GLY A 719 -1.21 -18.26 -14.28
CA GLY A 719 0.08 -18.27 -14.98
C GLY A 719 0.85 -19.59 -14.77
N THR A 720 1.02 -20.00 -13.52
CA THR A 720 1.73 -21.25 -13.13
C THR A 720 1.06 -22.48 -13.74
N MET A 721 -0.27 -22.53 -13.76
CA MET A 721 -1.07 -23.57 -14.42
C MET A 721 -0.77 -23.64 -15.92
N MET A 722 -0.74 -22.50 -16.62
CA MET A 722 -0.44 -22.45 -18.06
C MET A 722 1.00 -22.91 -18.36
N VAL A 723 1.97 -22.62 -17.49
CA VAL A 723 3.36 -23.12 -17.62
C VAL A 723 3.42 -24.64 -17.44
N TYR A 724 2.73 -25.20 -16.44
CA TYR A 724 2.62 -26.66 -16.29
C TYR A 724 1.89 -27.32 -17.47
N LEU A 725 0.85 -26.68 -18.00
CA LEU A 725 0.10 -27.18 -19.15
C LEU A 725 0.95 -27.22 -20.42
N ALA A 726 1.83 -26.23 -20.61
CA ALA A 726 2.81 -26.24 -21.70
C ALA A 726 3.82 -27.38 -21.55
N GLY A 727 4.35 -27.60 -20.34
CA GLY A 727 5.23 -28.74 -20.04
C GLY A 727 4.55 -30.10 -20.26
N LEU A 728 3.30 -30.25 -19.80
CA LEU A 728 2.48 -31.44 -20.01
C LEU A 728 2.21 -31.77 -21.48
N GLN A 729 2.28 -30.77 -22.37
CA GLN A 729 2.11 -30.93 -23.83
C GLN A 729 3.44 -31.22 -24.56
N GLN A 730 4.59 -31.09 -23.88
CA GLN A 730 5.90 -31.42 -24.43
C GLN A 730 6.33 -32.88 -24.14
N VAL A 731 5.73 -33.54 -23.13
CA VAL A 731 6.06 -34.94 -22.80
C VAL A 731 5.70 -35.87 -23.98
N PRO A 732 6.67 -36.63 -24.55
CA PRO A 732 6.41 -37.51 -25.70
C PRO A 732 5.36 -38.59 -25.40
N ILE A 733 4.46 -38.83 -26.36
CA ILE A 733 3.37 -39.81 -26.21
C ILE A 733 3.91 -41.24 -26.10
N ASP A 734 4.98 -41.54 -26.83
CA ASP A 734 5.69 -42.82 -26.89
C ASP A 734 6.06 -43.35 -25.50
N LEU A 735 6.42 -42.46 -24.55
CA LEU A 735 6.74 -42.83 -23.17
C LEU A 735 5.51 -43.30 -22.39
N TYR A 736 4.33 -42.73 -22.67
CA TYR A 736 3.07 -43.16 -22.07
C TYR A 736 2.52 -44.45 -22.66
N GLU A 737 2.86 -44.74 -23.93
CA GLU A 737 2.51 -45.97 -24.64
C GLU A 737 3.41 -47.12 -24.18
N ALA A 738 4.74 -46.96 -24.20
CA ALA A 738 5.71 -47.92 -23.68
C ALA A 738 5.38 -48.32 -22.23
N ALA A 739 5.22 -47.33 -21.34
CA ALA A 739 4.85 -47.61 -19.95
C ALA A 739 3.47 -48.29 -19.81
N SER A 740 2.55 -48.14 -20.78
CA SER A 740 1.27 -48.85 -20.75
C SER A 740 1.38 -50.31 -21.21
N ILE A 741 2.34 -50.62 -22.09
CA ILE A 741 2.71 -52.00 -22.47
C ILE A 741 3.36 -52.70 -21.27
N ASP A 742 4.19 -51.99 -20.51
CA ASP A 742 4.77 -52.44 -19.22
C ASP A 742 3.73 -52.52 -18.07
N GLY A 743 2.44 -52.41 -18.36
CA GLY A 743 1.36 -52.54 -17.37
C GLY A 743 1.22 -51.38 -16.38
N ALA A 744 1.86 -50.21 -16.61
CA ALA A 744 1.81 -49.10 -15.67
C ALA A 744 0.43 -48.41 -15.65
N GLY A 745 -0.30 -48.64 -14.56
CA GLY A 745 -1.54 -47.93 -14.23
C GLY A 745 -1.35 -46.40 -14.15
N ARG A 746 -2.48 -45.65 -14.16
CA ARG A 746 -2.49 -44.18 -14.29
C ARG A 746 -1.55 -43.47 -13.31
N LEU A 747 -1.59 -43.86 -12.02
CA LEU A 747 -0.72 -43.28 -10.98
C LEU A 747 0.77 -43.57 -11.23
N ARG A 748 1.12 -44.79 -11.69
CA ARG A 748 2.50 -45.16 -12.00
C ARG A 748 3.02 -44.41 -13.23
N ARG A 749 2.20 -44.17 -14.25
CA ARG A 749 2.58 -43.29 -15.38
C ARG A 749 2.72 -41.82 -14.97
N PHE A 750 1.92 -41.33 -14.03
CA PHE A 750 2.13 -40.00 -13.47
C PHE A 750 3.46 -39.88 -12.72
N VAL A 751 3.74 -40.80 -11.78
CA VAL A 751 4.94 -40.74 -10.92
C VAL A 751 6.23 -41.11 -11.67
N SER A 752 6.19 -42.07 -12.61
CA SER A 752 7.39 -42.58 -13.30
C SER A 752 7.67 -41.96 -14.67
N VAL A 753 6.71 -41.25 -15.28
CA VAL A 753 6.90 -40.58 -16.60
C VAL A 753 6.61 -39.08 -16.49
N THR A 754 5.41 -38.69 -16.04
CA THR A 754 4.99 -37.28 -16.05
C THR A 754 5.80 -36.40 -15.12
N LEU A 755 5.92 -36.79 -13.84
CA LEU A 755 6.66 -36.02 -12.82
C LEU A 755 8.16 -35.84 -13.17
N PRO A 756 8.90 -36.88 -13.59
CA PRO A 756 10.29 -36.72 -14.04
C PRO A 756 10.44 -35.80 -15.25
N MET A 757 9.56 -35.90 -16.25
CA MET A 757 9.65 -35.05 -17.46
C MET A 757 9.23 -33.60 -17.18
N LEU A 758 8.32 -33.37 -16.23
CA LEU A 758 7.99 -32.03 -15.74
C LEU A 758 9.04 -31.44 -14.79
N SER A 759 10.03 -32.20 -14.31
CA SER A 759 10.93 -31.74 -13.26
C SER A 759 11.69 -30.41 -13.53
N PRO A 760 12.09 -30.06 -14.78
CA PRO A 760 12.66 -28.73 -15.05
C PRO A 760 11.62 -27.60 -14.93
N VAL A 761 10.37 -27.88 -15.30
CA VAL A 761 9.24 -26.95 -15.24
C VAL A 761 8.77 -26.75 -13.79
N ILE A 762 8.77 -27.83 -12.99
CA ILE A 762 8.54 -27.79 -11.54
C ILE A 762 9.63 -26.95 -10.86
N LEU A 763 10.91 -27.18 -11.18
CA LEU A 763 12.00 -26.37 -10.61
C LEU A 763 11.83 -24.89 -10.92
N PHE A 764 11.55 -24.53 -12.19
CA PHE A 764 11.33 -23.14 -12.59
C PHE A 764 10.14 -22.52 -11.84
N ASN A 765 8.99 -23.20 -11.81
CA ASN A 765 7.80 -22.71 -11.11
C ASN A 765 8.00 -22.60 -9.59
N VAL A 766 8.76 -23.52 -8.97
CA VAL A 766 9.13 -23.45 -7.55
C VAL A 766 10.05 -22.26 -7.27
N ILE A 767 11.11 -22.05 -8.06
CA ILE A 767 12.01 -20.90 -7.89
C ILE A 767 11.22 -19.59 -8.04
N MET A 768 10.41 -19.45 -9.08
CA MET A 768 9.57 -18.26 -9.29
C MET A 768 8.57 -18.03 -8.15
N ALA A 769 7.98 -19.10 -7.61
CA ALA A 769 7.04 -18.99 -6.48
C ALA A 769 7.74 -18.69 -5.14
N VAL A 770 8.98 -19.13 -4.93
CA VAL A 770 9.79 -18.77 -3.74
C VAL A 770 10.25 -17.31 -3.83
N ILE A 771 10.65 -16.83 -5.01
CA ILE A 771 10.94 -15.40 -5.22
C ILE A 771 9.66 -14.57 -4.95
N GLY A 772 8.53 -14.96 -5.53
CA GLY A 772 7.26 -14.25 -5.37
C GLY A 772 6.68 -14.29 -3.95
N SER A 773 6.86 -15.37 -3.20
CA SER A 773 6.33 -15.48 -1.83
C SER A 773 7.06 -14.60 -0.82
N PHE A 774 8.35 -14.33 -1.06
CA PHE A 774 9.14 -13.33 -0.33
C PHE A 774 8.90 -11.88 -0.81
N GLN A 775 8.04 -11.68 -1.84
CA GLN A 775 7.69 -10.37 -2.40
C GLN A 775 6.21 -9.97 -2.18
N VAL A 776 5.51 -10.62 -1.25
CA VAL A 776 4.13 -10.25 -0.88
C VAL A 776 4.10 -8.88 -0.22
N PHE A 777 3.37 -7.96 -0.84
CA PHE A 777 3.13 -6.59 -0.36
C PHE A 777 1.65 -6.23 -0.45
N THR A 778 1.10 -6.17 -1.67
CA THR A 778 -0.23 -5.60 -1.95
C THR A 778 -1.35 -6.25 -1.14
N GLN A 779 -1.33 -7.57 -0.99
CA GLN A 779 -2.33 -8.29 -0.20
C GLN A 779 -2.23 -7.90 1.29
N ALA A 780 -1.05 -7.93 1.88
CA ALA A 780 -0.85 -7.58 3.29
C ALA A 780 -1.22 -6.11 3.58
N PHE A 781 -0.79 -5.19 2.71
CA PHE A 781 -1.10 -3.76 2.80
C PHE A 781 -2.63 -3.51 2.74
N VAL A 782 -3.33 -4.11 1.76
CA VAL A 782 -4.75 -3.85 1.51
C VAL A 782 -5.69 -4.65 2.43
N MET A 783 -5.25 -5.76 3.01
CA MET A 783 -6.06 -6.57 3.94
C MET A 783 -5.96 -6.09 5.38
N THR A 784 -4.75 -5.78 5.89
CA THR A 784 -4.51 -5.66 7.34
C THR A 784 -3.55 -4.55 7.78
N GLY A 785 -2.79 -3.94 6.86
CA GLY A 785 -1.68 -3.04 7.23
C GLY A 785 -0.52 -3.73 7.97
N GLY A 786 -0.59 -5.06 8.15
CA GLY A 786 0.37 -5.85 8.93
C GLY A 786 -0.06 -6.17 10.37
N ASP A 787 -1.22 -5.70 10.79
CA ASP A 787 -1.70 -5.77 12.18
C ASP A 787 -2.76 -6.88 12.40
N PRO A 788 -3.09 -7.28 13.65
CA PRO A 788 -2.67 -6.70 14.93
C PRO A 788 -1.25 -7.11 15.32
N ASN A 789 -0.57 -6.29 16.12
CA ASN A 789 0.74 -6.57 16.72
C ASN A 789 1.75 -7.25 15.77
N ASN A 790 1.92 -6.71 14.55
CA ASN A 790 2.82 -7.24 13.51
C ASN A 790 2.51 -8.67 13.00
N LEU A 791 1.45 -9.35 13.47
CA LEU A 791 1.15 -10.76 13.18
C LEU A 791 0.89 -11.06 11.70
N THR A 792 0.52 -10.04 10.91
CA THR A 792 0.31 -10.15 9.46
C THR A 792 1.32 -9.31 8.66
N ARG A 793 2.36 -8.76 9.30
CA ARG A 793 3.31 -7.82 8.70
C ARG A 793 4.37 -8.55 7.89
N PHE A 794 4.13 -8.73 6.60
CA PHE A 794 5.10 -9.32 5.66
C PHE A 794 6.38 -8.49 5.56
N TYR A 795 7.49 -9.13 5.16
CA TYR A 795 8.80 -8.48 5.10
C TYR A 795 8.84 -7.24 4.20
N VAL A 796 8.26 -7.33 3.00
CA VAL A 796 8.24 -6.20 2.05
C VAL A 796 7.26 -5.11 2.48
N LEU A 797 6.22 -5.45 3.24
CA LEU A 797 5.36 -4.46 3.90
C LEU A 797 6.15 -3.71 4.98
N TYR A 798 6.86 -4.42 5.87
CA TYR A 798 7.70 -3.77 6.89
C TYR A 798 8.79 -2.88 6.27
N LEU A 799 9.43 -3.34 5.18
CA LEU A 799 10.38 -2.54 4.40
C LEU A 799 9.73 -1.28 3.82
N TYR A 800 8.50 -1.37 3.31
CA TYR A 800 7.74 -0.23 2.82
C TYR A 800 7.39 0.77 3.94
N ASN A 801 6.95 0.29 5.11
CA ASN A 801 6.70 1.16 6.27
C ASN A 801 7.99 1.93 6.63
N GLN A 802 9.12 1.23 6.78
CA GLN A 802 10.40 1.87 7.09
C GLN A 802 10.85 2.88 6.02
N ALA A 803 10.66 2.58 4.72
CA ALA A 803 11.03 3.48 3.63
C ALA A 803 10.16 4.75 3.53
N PHE A 804 8.83 4.62 3.64
CA PHE A 804 7.87 5.66 3.22
C PHE A 804 6.96 6.21 4.33
N GLU A 805 6.78 5.48 5.43
CA GLU A 805 5.93 5.88 6.56
C GLU A 805 6.77 6.42 7.74
N PHE A 806 7.97 5.85 7.92
CA PHE A 806 8.89 6.16 9.03
C PHE A 806 10.17 6.89 8.61
N TYR A 807 10.36 7.10 7.30
CA TYR A 807 11.46 7.91 6.73
C TYR A 807 12.86 7.37 7.06
N GLU A 808 13.03 6.04 7.11
CA GLU A 808 14.31 5.36 7.29
C GLU A 808 14.80 4.72 5.97
N MET A 809 14.86 5.50 4.89
CA MET A 809 15.20 5.00 3.54
C MET A 809 16.55 4.27 3.47
N GLY A 810 17.54 4.67 4.28
CA GLY A 810 18.81 3.94 4.41
C GLY A 810 18.66 2.56 5.07
N TYR A 811 17.88 2.46 6.15
CA TYR A 811 17.60 1.19 6.83
C TYR A 811 16.77 0.25 5.94
N ALA A 812 15.74 0.77 5.28
CA ALA A 812 14.95 0.02 4.30
C ALA A 812 15.77 -0.44 3.09
N SER A 813 16.80 0.33 2.69
CA SER A 813 17.77 -0.12 1.68
C SER A 813 18.61 -1.30 2.18
N ALA A 814 19.03 -1.30 3.45
CA ALA A 814 19.71 -2.45 4.05
C ALA A 814 18.79 -3.70 4.12
N MET A 815 17.51 -3.53 4.43
CA MET A 815 16.49 -4.59 4.35
C MET A 815 16.35 -5.16 2.94
N ALA A 816 16.34 -4.31 1.90
CA ALA A 816 16.25 -4.77 0.50
C ALA A 816 17.43 -5.67 0.12
N TRP A 817 18.64 -5.33 0.57
CA TRP A 817 19.85 -6.13 0.33
C TRP A 817 19.89 -7.42 1.17
N LEU A 818 19.37 -7.40 2.40
CA LEU A 818 19.19 -8.61 3.21
C LEU A 818 18.18 -9.58 2.57
N LEU A 819 17.05 -9.07 2.05
CA LEU A 819 16.06 -9.87 1.32
C LEU A 819 16.65 -10.49 0.06
N LEU A 820 17.42 -9.72 -0.72
CA LEU A 820 18.12 -10.22 -1.91
C LEU A 820 19.09 -11.36 -1.53
N ALA A 821 19.86 -11.22 -0.45
CA ALA A 821 20.76 -12.25 0.03
C ALA A 821 20.01 -13.53 0.46
N ILE A 822 18.88 -13.41 1.16
CA ILE A 822 18.02 -14.53 1.57
C ILE A 822 17.45 -15.26 0.34
N VAL A 823 16.83 -14.53 -0.58
CA VAL A 823 16.20 -15.11 -1.79
C VAL A 823 17.25 -15.73 -2.72
N LEU A 824 18.43 -15.11 -2.85
CA LEU A 824 19.55 -15.66 -3.62
C LEU A 824 20.09 -16.95 -2.97
N LEU A 825 20.25 -16.98 -1.64
CA LEU A 825 20.67 -18.17 -0.90
C LEU A 825 19.69 -19.33 -1.08
N LEU A 826 18.38 -19.08 -0.93
CA LEU A 826 17.33 -20.07 -1.17
C LEU A 826 17.34 -20.57 -2.62
N THR A 827 17.51 -19.67 -3.59
CA THR A 827 17.61 -20.03 -5.02
C THR A 827 18.84 -20.90 -5.31
N VAL A 828 20.01 -20.56 -4.75
CA VAL A 828 21.24 -21.36 -4.88
C VAL A 828 21.10 -22.73 -4.21
N ILE A 829 20.42 -22.83 -3.06
CA ILE A 829 20.11 -24.11 -2.41
C ILE A 829 19.18 -24.96 -3.28
N LEU A 830 18.11 -24.37 -3.84
CA LEU A 830 17.19 -25.05 -4.75
C LEU A 830 17.91 -25.55 -6.02
N MET A 831 18.72 -24.72 -6.67
CA MET A 831 19.48 -25.09 -7.87
C MET A 831 20.59 -26.13 -7.60
N ARG A 832 21.14 -26.18 -6.37
CA ARG A 832 22.13 -27.19 -5.98
C ARG A 832 21.50 -28.52 -5.54
N THR A 833 20.29 -28.52 -5.00
CA THR A 833 19.57 -29.77 -4.69
C THR A 833 18.87 -30.35 -5.92
N SER A 834 18.41 -29.52 -6.84
CA SER A 834 17.70 -29.95 -8.06
C SER A 834 18.52 -30.85 -8.98
N SER A 835 19.86 -30.75 -8.98
CA SER A 835 20.74 -31.63 -9.76
C SER A 835 20.65 -33.11 -9.37
N ARG A 836 19.96 -33.45 -8.27
CA ARG A 836 19.67 -34.83 -7.84
C ARG A 836 18.31 -35.35 -8.31
N PHE A 837 17.42 -34.47 -8.77
CA PHE A 837 16.00 -34.77 -9.00
C PHE A 837 15.47 -34.32 -10.36
N VAL A 838 16.17 -33.43 -11.07
CA VAL A 838 15.74 -32.90 -12.37
C VAL A 838 16.35 -33.68 -13.52
N HIS A 839 15.50 -34.14 -14.43
CA HIS A 839 15.89 -34.80 -15.68
C HIS A 839 15.93 -33.79 -16.81
N HIS A 840 17.10 -33.59 -17.40
CA HIS A 840 17.27 -32.83 -18.65
C HIS A 840 17.31 -33.79 -19.84
N GLU A 841 16.57 -33.48 -20.91
CA GLU A 841 16.60 -34.27 -22.15
C GLU A 841 18.03 -34.34 -22.72
N GLY A 842 18.53 -35.55 -22.95
CA GLY A 842 19.86 -35.79 -23.53
C GLY A 842 21.05 -35.71 -22.55
N ALA A 843 20.84 -35.44 -21.25
CA ALA A 843 21.91 -35.51 -20.26
C ALA A 843 22.15 -36.98 -19.80
N PRO A 844 23.37 -37.53 -19.94
CA PRO A 844 23.73 -38.77 -19.24
C PRO A 844 23.79 -38.54 -17.72
N ARG A 845 23.55 -39.59 -16.95
CA ARG A 845 23.70 -39.62 -15.49
C ARG A 845 25.15 -39.81 -15.07
#